data_AF-A0AAD5LEG4-F1
#
_entry.id   AF-A0AAD5LEG4-F1
#
_cell.length_a   1.000
_cell.length_b   1.000
_cell.length_c   1.000
_cell.angle_alpha   90.00
_cell.angle_beta   90.00
_cell.angle_gamma   90.00
#
_symmetry.space_group_name_H-M   'P 1'
#
loop_
_entity.id
_entity.type
_entity.pdbx_description
1 polymer ?
#
loop_
_entity_poly.entity_id
_entity_poly.type
_entity_poly.pdbx_seq_one_letter_code
_entity_poly.pdbx_strand_id
1 'polypeptide(L)'
;MTDALSKRNRFKVNRVDSGGGNSEEDGDDSEKGNSSEAIEMGERPGSAASNDGERASSPTALLSQGTYMTMNESGQRTYAATKSLRHQLTREALPRLDNYRNILSIQAGHRPTLDELHNATIHEKKATEVVPDTFVKFGWIKGVLVRCLLNIWGVMLFLRLSWVVGQAGIGEGVIIITLACIVTTITGLSMSAISTNGNIKGGGTYYMISRSLGPDFGASIGVIFAVANAVAVAMYTIGFCESLNDLLKTFDLKIIDNGVNDVRIIGTITIVLLTGIVVIGLEWETKAQIVLLAILVIAQVAFVIGSIMGPMDDEERAKGFVGYSGELFVENFSPDYQYSEGKEHSFFTVFSVFFPAATGILAGANISGDLKDPQHAIPKGTMLAIGITSLTYVGFAIICGATVMRQATGNVEDLYNGTLTNCTEGCEWGLQNSFQVIELVSAFGPLIYAGCFAATLSSALASLVSAPKVFQALCKDKLYPYLGPFGRGYGKNNEPVNGYILTFIIALGCIIIAELNAIAPLISNFFLAAYGLVNYSTFHAEMVKPVGWRPTFRYYNGWLSLIGAILCVAVMFLMNWPTALVTFGCLFALYLVVIYRKPDVNWGSSTQAQTYKAALNSIQELVHIEEHVKNYRPQILVLSGLPSARPPLVDFGYSICKHLSMMVCGHIVKTPLNQRTRTSYTQRMYHWLRDHKIKAFYSLADNTGFKEGAQALMQLSGLGKMKPNMVLMGYKRDWNTCPEEELNAYFGVIHAAFDIYLSLAILRAPEGLDFSGLIAESYISPIPIAVSGPADRSAVPSGSLDVPGIAPATLKPSASTASGWSEKKANSQESLHSQGSSSEQTPPGTPAMKRANDSQPDSLADSTAVVNQGGLGLKKKKKKGSRENLFTDPAGNPLPKELLNNVTLFQRKQKKGIIDVWWLYDDGGLTLLLPYILTTRPNWSSCKLRVFCLANRKEELDSEQRRMAAMLSKFRIDFSDVIVITDITKKSSESTRNYFDGLIKNFVKNEDGQDARITESEMLALRDKTNRHMRLREQLLLHSKTSNLIVMTLPMPRKGTVSAPLYMAWLELLTANMPPFLLVRGNQTSVLTFYS
;
A
#
# COMPACT_ATOMS: atom_id res chain seq x y z
N MET A 1 -34.39 -26.92 -18.27
CA MET A 1 -33.74 -25.92 -19.13
C MET A 1 -32.24 -26.15 -19.02
N THR A 2 -31.81 -27.12 -19.81
CA THR A 2 -30.53 -27.83 -19.76
C THR A 2 -29.95 -27.70 -21.16
N ASP A 3 -29.11 -26.69 -21.39
CA ASP A 3 -28.14 -26.64 -22.50
C ASP A 3 -27.42 -25.29 -22.51
N ALA A 4 -26.31 -25.19 -21.76
CA ALA A 4 -25.28 -24.15 -21.97
C ALA A 4 -23.93 -24.51 -21.29
N LEU A 5 -23.64 -25.80 -21.09
CA LEU A 5 -22.37 -26.31 -20.56
C LEU A 5 -21.64 -27.15 -21.62
N SER A 6 -21.21 -26.51 -22.70
CA SER A 6 -20.19 -27.10 -23.58
C SER A 6 -19.57 -26.02 -24.46
N LYS A 7 -18.23 -25.92 -24.39
CA LYS A 7 -17.27 -25.13 -25.20
C LYS A 7 -16.60 -23.97 -24.46
N ARG A 8 -15.45 -24.29 -23.85
CA ARG A 8 -14.15 -23.59 -24.05
C ARG A 8 -13.07 -24.23 -23.18
N ASN A 9 -12.40 -25.23 -23.75
CA ASN A 9 -11.06 -25.66 -23.33
C ASN A 9 -10.39 -26.32 -24.53
N ARG A 10 -9.35 -25.69 -25.09
CA ARG A 10 -8.22 -26.28 -25.83
C ARG A 10 -7.35 -25.17 -26.42
N PHE A 11 -6.23 -24.88 -25.75
CA PHE A 11 -5.00 -24.48 -26.44
C PHE A 11 -3.96 -25.52 -26.02
N LYS A 12 -3.66 -26.45 -26.93
CA LYS A 12 -2.57 -27.43 -26.83
C LYS A 12 -1.28 -26.72 -27.20
N VAL A 13 -0.27 -26.78 -26.32
CA VAL A 13 1.12 -26.47 -26.67
C VAL A 13 1.81 -27.81 -26.92
N ASN A 14 2.27 -28.02 -28.16
CA ASN A 14 3.07 -29.18 -28.53
C ASN A 14 4.42 -29.13 -27.80
N ARG A 15 4.71 -30.18 -27.03
CA ARG A 15 6.03 -30.49 -26.51
C ARG A 15 6.57 -31.64 -27.38
N VAL A 16 7.70 -31.40 -28.04
CA VAL A 16 8.46 -32.44 -28.74
C VAL A 16 9.26 -33.16 -27.66
N ASP A 17 8.86 -34.39 -27.35
CA ASP A 17 9.65 -35.30 -26.51
C ASP A 17 10.45 -36.24 -27.39
N SER A 18 11.72 -36.32 -27.04
CA SER A 18 12.75 -37.23 -27.51
C SER A 18 12.36 -38.68 -27.17
N GLY A 19 12.26 -39.53 -28.18
CA GLY A 19 12.14 -40.98 -28.02
C GLY A 19 13.06 -41.65 -29.04
N GLY A 20 14.12 -42.29 -28.55
CA GLY A 20 14.98 -43.18 -29.32
C GLY A 20 14.84 -44.63 -28.83
N GLY A 21 15.02 -45.56 -29.78
CA GLY A 21 15.18 -47.01 -29.60
C GLY A 21 13.92 -47.82 -29.97
N ASN A 22 13.97 -48.95 -30.70
CA ASN A 22 15.10 -49.68 -31.32
C ASN A 22 14.53 -50.83 -32.19
N SER A 23 15.17 -51.11 -33.32
CA SER A 23 15.27 -52.40 -34.07
C SER A 23 16.06 -52.04 -35.34
N GLU A 24 17.23 -52.57 -35.71
CA GLU A 24 17.76 -53.94 -35.66
C GLU A 24 19.27 -53.87 -36.01
N GLU A 25 20.00 -54.93 -35.66
CA GLU A 25 21.24 -55.46 -36.26
C GLU A 25 22.61 -54.78 -36.00
N ASP A 26 23.37 -55.45 -35.12
CA ASP A 26 24.72 -56.02 -35.28
C ASP A 26 25.89 -55.18 -35.85
N GLY A 27 27.01 -55.20 -35.10
CA GLY A 27 28.34 -55.04 -35.68
C GLY A 27 29.36 -54.33 -34.79
N ASP A 28 30.29 -55.15 -34.29
CA ASP A 28 31.46 -54.90 -33.44
C ASP A 28 32.47 -53.80 -33.86
N ASP A 29 33.41 -53.56 -32.93
CA ASP A 29 34.80 -53.11 -33.13
C ASP A 29 35.21 -51.61 -33.07
N SER A 30 35.71 -51.24 -31.89
CA SER A 30 37.10 -50.79 -31.57
C SER A 30 37.86 -49.69 -32.35
N GLU A 31 38.49 -48.84 -31.53
CA GLU A 31 39.85 -48.23 -31.65
C GLU A 31 40.16 -46.96 -32.48
N LYS A 32 40.74 -45.99 -31.73
CA LYS A 32 41.96 -45.18 -31.95
C LYS A 32 42.22 -44.45 -33.29
N GLY A 33 42.59 -43.16 -33.15
CA GLY A 33 43.98 -42.74 -33.41
C GLY A 33 44.29 -41.96 -34.69
N ASN A 34 44.58 -40.66 -34.50
CA ASN A 34 45.68 -39.84 -35.05
C ASN A 34 46.11 -39.91 -36.53
N SER A 35 45.98 -38.73 -37.17
CA SER A 35 47.00 -37.89 -37.87
C SER A 35 48.06 -38.48 -38.80
N SER A 36 48.20 -37.85 -39.98
CA SER A 36 49.41 -37.53 -40.78
C SER A 36 48.94 -37.24 -42.23
N GLU A 37 49.55 -36.47 -43.14
CA GLU A 37 50.67 -35.53 -43.24
C GLU A 37 50.64 -34.95 -44.69
N ALA A 38 51.41 -33.89 -44.93
CA ALA A 38 52.27 -33.67 -46.12
C ALA A 38 51.78 -33.11 -47.50
N ILE A 39 52.32 -31.92 -47.82
CA ILE A 39 53.33 -31.61 -48.89
C ILE A 39 52.94 -30.90 -50.23
N GLU A 40 53.52 -29.68 -50.34
CA GLU A 40 54.25 -28.97 -51.43
C GLU A 40 53.65 -28.34 -52.73
N MET A 41 54.01 -27.05 -52.88
CA MET A 41 54.62 -26.27 -54.01
C MET A 41 54.08 -26.43 -55.45
N GLY A 42 53.94 -25.39 -56.29
CA GLY A 42 54.37 -23.99 -56.27
C GLY A 42 54.06 -23.31 -57.63
N GLU A 43 54.59 -22.08 -57.79
CA GLU A 43 54.66 -21.21 -58.99
C GLU A 43 53.59 -20.09 -59.22
N ARG A 44 54.15 -18.89 -59.47
CA ARG A 44 53.58 -17.60 -59.94
C ARG A 44 54.25 -17.31 -61.32
N PRO A 45 53.98 -16.22 -62.11
CA PRO A 45 53.22 -14.98 -61.85
C PRO A 45 52.37 -14.41 -63.05
N GLY A 46 51.70 -13.27 -62.85
CA GLY A 46 51.67 -12.17 -63.86
C GLY A 46 50.33 -11.60 -64.35
N SER A 47 50.03 -10.36 -63.94
CA SER A 47 49.31 -9.22 -64.61
C SER A 47 47.98 -9.48 -65.35
N ALA A 48 46.88 -8.73 -65.31
CA ALA A 48 46.48 -7.33 -65.04
C ALA A 48 45.34 -7.03 -66.05
N ALA A 49 44.41 -6.12 -65.71
CA ALA A 49 43.26 -5.57 -66.50
C ALA A 49 41.89 -6.05 -65.95
N SER A 50 41.16 -5.26 -65.16
CA SER A 50 40.32 -4.08 -65.47
C SER A 50 38.89 -4.42 -65.91
N ASN A 51 37.95 -3.73 -65.24
CA ASN A 51 36.54 -3.45 -65.55
C ASN A 51 35.44 -4.44 -65.14
N ASP A 52 34.65 -3.91 -64.20
CA ASP A 52 33.19 -3.76 -64.20
C ASP A 52 32.27 -4.97 -64.35
N GLY A 53 31.34 -5.09 -63.40
CA GLY A 53 30.06 -5.77 -63.61
C GLY A 53 29.69 -6.80 -62.55
N GLU A 54 29.23 -6.31 -61.40
CA GLU A 54 28.30 -6.91 -60.44
C GLU A 54 27.90 -8.39 -60.60
N ARG A 55 28.30 -9.22 -59.62
CA ARG A 55 27.39 -10.24 -59.06
C ARG A 55 27.76 -10.71 -57.66
N ALA A 56 26.72 -10.77 -56.83
CA ALA A 56 26.40 -11.77 -55.80
C ALA A 56 26.71 -11.50 -54.31
N SER A 57 25.64 -11.76 -53.54
CA SER A 57 25.57 -12.45 -52.25
C SER A 57 25.32 -11.64 -50.97
N SER A 58 24.27 -12.10 -50.28
CA SER A 58 23.80 -11.80 -48.94
C SER A 58 24.89 -11.82 -47.87
N PRO A 59 25.00 -10.79 -46.99
CA PRO A 59 26.04 -10.74 -45.98
C PRO A 59 25.57 -11.32 -44.64
N THR A 60 26.23 -12.39 -44.21
CA THR A 60 26.44 -12.70 -42.79
C THR A 60 27.92 -12.43 -42.51
N ALA A 61 28.21 -11.73 -41.40
CA ALA A 61 29.54 -11.31 -40.91
C ALA A 61 30.10 -9.97 -41.45
N LEU A 62 29.90 -8.89 -40.67
CA LEU A 62 30.90 -7.85 -40.33
C LEU A 62 30.23 -6.68 -39.58
N LEU A 63 30.44 -6.60 -38.26
CA LEU A 63 30.45 -5.32 -37.55
C LEU A 63 31.80 -5.23 -36.84
N SER A 64 32.79 -4.88 -37.65
CA SER A 64 34.13 -4.47 -37.21
C SER A 64 34.01 -3.21 -36.35
N GLN A 65 34.61 -3.27 -35.15
CA GLN A 65 34.79 -2.13 -34.26
C GLN A 65 35.79 -1.16 -34.87
N GLY A 66 35.32 0.01 -35.30
CA GLY A 66 36.20 1.11 -35.68
C GLY A 66 36.83 1.75 -34.45
N THR A 67 38.11 1.47 -34.20
CA THR A 67 38.99 2.27 -33.32
C THR A 67 39.77 3.21 -34.23
N TYR A 68 39.60 4.53 -34.09
CA TYR A 68 40.44 5.49 -34.82
C TYR A 68 41.51 6.06 -33.88
N MET A 69 42.75 6.10 -34.37
CA MET A 69 43.88 6.73 -33.69
C MET A 69 43.88 8.24 -33.97
N THR A 70 43.96 9.07 -32.93
CA THR A 70 44.32 10.48 -33.05
C THR A 70 45.68 10.71 -32.42
N MET A 71 46.62 11.26 -33.17
CA MET A 71 47.90 11.73 -32.64
C MET A 71 47.72 13.13 -32.03
N ASN A 72 48.20 13.34 -30.81
CA ASN A 72 48.51 14.67 -30.29
C ASN A 72 50.02 14.94 -30.47
N GLU A 73 50.40 16.20 -30.65
CA GLU A 73 51.76 16.69 -30.95
C GLU A 73 52.83 16.42 -29.86
N SER A 74 52.53 15.63 -28.82
CA SER A 74 53.48 15.26 -27.76
C SER A 74 53.81 13.76 -27.70
N GLY A 75 53.44 12.97 -28.72
CA GLY A 75 53.97 11.61 -28.90
C GLY A 75 53.50 10.56 -27.87
N GLN A 76 52.42 10.81 -27.13
CA GLN A 76 51.85 9.84 -26.18
C GLN A 76 50.60 9.15 -26.75
N ARG A 77 50.61 7.81 -26.77
CA ARG A 77 49.49 6.96 -27.25
C ARG A 77 48.40 6.88 -26.18
N THR A 78 47.18 7.31 -26.50
CA THR A 78 45.99 7.11 -25.64
C THR A 78 44.89 6.36 -26.41
N TYR A 79 44.36 5.29 -25.80
CA TYR A 79 43.25 4.51 -26.34
C TYR A 79 41.92 5.10 -25.86
N ALA A 80 41.12 5.68 -26.75
CA ALA A 80 39.76 6.09 -26.43
C ALA A 80 38.78 4.99 -26.86
N ALA A 81 38.32 4.18 -25.89
CA ALA A 81 37.22 3.25 -26.12
C ALA A 81 35.91 4.02 -26.31
N THR A 82 35.22 3.80 -27.43
CA THR A 82 33.89 4.33 -27.71
C THR A 82 32.91 3.84 -26.64
N LYS A 83 32.36 4.77 -25.86
CA LYS A 83 31.33 4.51 -24.86
C LYS A 83 30.10 3.91 -25.56
N SER A 84 29.80 2.66 -25.24
CA SER A 84 28.61 1.95 -25.72
C SER A 84 27.33 2.77 -25.49
N LEU A 85 26.46 2.77 -26.51
CA LEU A 85 25.06 3.26 -26.48
C LEU A 85 24.22 2.72 -25.29
N ARG A 86 24.73 1.75 -24.51
CA ARG A 86 24.10 1.22 -23.28
C ARG A 86 23.92 2.24 -22.14
N HIS A 87 24.68 3.34 -22.10
CA HIS A 87 24.71 4.21 -20.91
C HIS A 87 23.93 5.53 -21.01
N GLN A 88 23.46 5.95 -22.19
CA GLN A 88 22.90 7.30 -22.37
C GLN A 88 21.36 7.35 -22.45
N LEU A 89 20.67 6.29 -22.84
CA LEU A 89 19.21 6.35 -23.13
C LEU A 89 18.29 5.92 -21.99
N THR A 90 18.79 5.30 -20.93
CA THR A 90 17.98 4.95 -19.76
C THR A 90 18.76 5.20 -18.48
N ARG A 91 18.43 6.29 -17.77
CA ARG A 91 18.89 6.52 -16.39
C ARG A 91 18.08 5.69 -15.39
N GLU A 92 17.41 4.62 -15.78
CA GLU A 92 17.00 3.57 -14.83
C GLU A 92 18.12 2.53 -14.87
N ALA A 93 18.46 1.93 -13.71
CA ALA A 93 19.38 0.82 -13.75
C ALA A 93 18.72 -0.24 -14.63
N LEU A 94 19.26 -0.49 -15.84
CA LEU A 94 18.85 -1.63 -16.65
C LEU A 94 18.81 -2.82 -15.70
N PRO A 95 17.70 -3.58 -15.65
CA PRO A 95 17.63 -4.77 -14.83
C PRO A 95 18.85 -5.63 -15.15
N ARG A 96 19.87 -5.58 -14.28
CA ARG A 96 21.12 -6.31 -14.54
C ARG A 96 20.75 -7.78 -14.51
N LEU A 97 21.24 -8.54 -15.47
CA LEU A 97 21.02 -9.99 -15.47
C LEU A 97 21.47 -10.60 -14.13
N ASP A 98 22.48 -10.00 -13.49
CA ASP A 98 22.98 -10.34 -12.15
C ASP A 98 21.93 -10.15 -11.03
N ASN A 99 20.94 -9.26 -11.21
CA ASN A 99 19.81 -9.06 -10.29
C ASN A 99 18.69 -10.12 -10.47
N TYR A 100 18.75 -10.92 -11.55
CA TYR A 100 17.78 -11.97 -11.91
C TYR A 100 18.42 -13.36 -12.05
N ARG A 101 19.75 -13.47 -12.04
CA ARG A 101 20.48 -14.73 -12.05
C ARG A 101 20.23 -15.49 -10.76
N ASN A 102 19.79 -16.73 -10.90
CA ASN A 102 19.41 -17.59 -9.79
C ASN A 102 20.36 -18.80 -9.69
N ILE A 103 20.69 -19.12 -8.43
CA ILE A 103 20.68 -20.46 -7.82
C ILE A 103 21.91 -21.40 -7.88
N LEU A 104 22.91 -21.24 -8.75
CA LEU A 104 24.05 -22.20 -8.77
C LEU A 104 25.47 -21.59 -8.66
N SER A 105 25.62 -20.27 -8.70
CA SER A 105 26.93 -19.65 -8.47
C SER A 105 27.15 -19.41 -6.98
N ILE A 106 28.16 -20.07 -6.42
CA ILE A 106 28.64 -19.98 -5.01
C ILE A 106 28.96 -18.54 -4.57
N GLN A 107 29.00 -17.59 -5.49
CA GLN A 107 29.16 -16.15 -5.25
C GLN A 107 27.85 -15.41 -5.58
N ALA A 108 26.82 -15.53 -4.75
CA ALA A 108 25.59 -14.76 -4.91
C ALA A 108 25.66 -13.45 -4.12
N GLY A 109 25.74 -12.31 -4.82
CA GLY A 109 25.61 -10.99 -4.21
C GLY A 109 24.22 -10.78 -3.58
N HIS A 110 24.16 -9.95 -2.53
CA HIS A 110 22.91 -9.58 -1.85
C HIS A 110 21.93 -8.93 -2.85
N ARG A 111 20.75 -9.53 -3.05
CA ARG A 111 19.72 -8.93 -3.91
C ARG A 111 19.25 -7.61 -3.30
N PRO A 112 19.32 -6.48 -4.02
CA PRO A 112 18.92 -5.19 -3.48
C PRO A 112 17.44 -5.17 -3.07
N THR A 113 17.16 -4.45 -1.99
CA THR A 113 15.79 -4.19 -1.49
C THR A 113 14.98 -3.35 -2.50
N LEU A 114 13.65 -3.34 -2.35
CA LEU A 114 12.77 -2.52 -3.22
C LEU A 114 13.17 -1.02 -3.16
N ASP A 115 13.61 -0.56 -1.98
CA ASP A 115 14.14 0.80 -1.79
C ASP A 115 15.50 1.00 -2.48
N GLU A 116 16.39 0.02 -2.46
CA GLU A 116 17.67 0.06 -3.20
C GLU A 116 17.47 -0.02 -4.73
N LEU A 117 16.41 -0.67 -5.21
CA LEU A 117 16.04 -0.65 -6.63
C LEU A 117 15.51 0.73 -7.09
N HIS A 118 14.79 1.44 -6.21
CA HIS A 118 14.18 2.72 -6.53
C HIS A 118 15.11 3.93 -6.26
N ASN A 119 15.98 3.87 -5.25
CA ASN A 119 16.92 4.94 -4.91
C ASN A 119 18.33 4.68 -5.46
N ALA A 120 18.61 5.26 -6.63
CA ALA A 120 19.94 5.18 -7.25
C ALA A 120 21.03 6.02 -6.57
N THR A 121 20.73 6.69 -5.46
CA THR A 121 21.65 7.61 -4.75
C THR A 121 22.20 7.05 -3.45
N ILE A 122 21.97 5.77 -3.13
CA ILE A 122 22.66 5.16 -1.98
C ILE A 122 24.02 4.68 -2.46
N HIS A 123 25.07 5.24 -1.85
CA HIS A 123 26.48 4.97 -2.08
C HIS A 123 26.77 3.52 -2.46
N GLU A 124 27.65 3.33 -3.45
CA GLU A 124 28.35 2.07 -3.68
C GLU A 124 28.87 1.56 -2.33
N LYS A 125 28.20 0.56 -1.76
CA LYS A 125 28.83 -0.27 -0.74
C LYS A 125 30.02 -0.89 -1.45
N LYS A 126 31.23 -0.47 -1.07
CA LYS A 126 32.44 -1.25 -1.34
C LYS A 126 32.10 -2.70 -1.06
N ALA A 127 32.32 -3.58 -2.04
CA ALA A 127 32.14 -5.01 -1.90
C ALA A 127 32.89 -5.43 -0.63
N THR A 128 32.13 -5.59 0.46
CA THR A 128 32.64 -6.17 1.68
C THR A 128 32.76 -7.64 1.33
N GLU A 129 33.96 -8.20 1.44
CA GLU A 129 34.16 -9.64 1.28
C GLU A 129 33.06 -10.37 2.05
N VAL A 130 32.23 -11.10 1.32
CA VAL A 130 31.22 -11.96 1.92
C VAL A 130 32.01 -13.09 2.56
N VAL A 131 32.20 -13.00 3.87
CA VAL A 131 32.52 -14.18 4.67
C VAL A 131 31.43 -15.20 4.33
N PRO A 132 31.77 -16.38 3.80
CA PRO A 132 30.75 -17.38 3.49
C PRO A 132 29.99 -17.65 4.79
N ASP A 133 28.66 -17.51 4.76
CA ASP A 133 27.81 -17.94 5.86
C ASP A 133 28.11 -19.43 6.09
N THR A 134 28.88 -19.72 7.13
CA THR A 134 29.23 -21.06 7.61
C THR A 134 28.03 -21.75 8.28
N PHE A 135 26.80 -21.35 7.94
CA PHE A 135 25.59 -21.93 8.50
C PHE A 135 25.08 -23.07 7.63
N VAL A 136 25.16 -24.28 8.18
CA VAL A 136 24.58 -25.49 7.60
C VAL A 136 23.04 -25.36 7.65
N LYS A 137 22.42 -25.04 6.50
CA LYS A 137 20.96 -25.00 6.37
C LYS A 137 20.33 -26.37 6.62
N PHE A 138 19.16 -26.38 7.25
CA PHE A 138 18.43 -27.60 7.60
C PHE A 138 17.68 -28.18 6.39
N GLY A 139 17.60 -29.52 6.32
CA GLY A 139 16.70 -30.23 5.41
C GLY A 139 15.26 -30.27 5.94
N TRP A 140 14.33 -30.80 5.14
CA TRP A 140 12.90 -30.83 5.49
C TRP A 140 12.57 -31.70 6.71
N ILE A 141 13.30 -32.80 6.91
CA ILE A 141 13.09 -33.71 8.07
C ILE A 141 13.46 -32.99 9.37
N LYS A 142 14.73 -32.59 9.51
CA LYS A 142 15.24 -31.95 10.73
C LYS A 142 14.64 -30.57 10.95
N GLY A 143 14.44 -29.78 9.89
CA GLY A 143 14.00 -28.39 9.99
C GLY A 143 12.49 -28.22 10.13
N VAL A 144 11.69 -29.04 9.47
CA VAL A 144 10.22 -28.89 9.44
C VAL A 144 9.53 -30.03 10.18
N LEU A 145 9.73 -31.29 9.74
CA LEU A 145 8.99 -32.43 10.28
C LEU A 145 9.22 -32.61 11.79
N VAL A 146 10.48 -32.72 12.22
CA VAL A 146 10.85 -32.92 13.63
C VAL A 146 10.33 -31.78 14.50
N ARG A 147 10.44 -30.53 14.02
CA ARG A 147 9.95 -29.36 14.76
C ARG A 147 8.43 -29.31 14.85
N CYS A 148 7.72 -29.66 13.80
CA CYS A 148 6.26 -29.75 13.84
C CYS A 148 5.82 -30.90 14.76
N LEU A 149 6.44 -32.08 14.70
CA LEU A 149 6.12 -33.21 15.60
C LEU A 149 6.29 -32.85 17.07
N LEU A 150 7.45 -32.26 17.43
CA LEU A 150 7.74 -31.86 18.81
C LEU A 150 6.76 -30.83 19.36
N ASN A 151 6.28 -29.91 18.51
CA ASN A 151 5.41 -28.83 18.95
C ASN A 151 3.91 -29.21 18.91
N ILE A 152 3.56 -30.28 18.19
CA ILE A 152 2.20 -30.86 18.19
C ILE A 152 2.08 -31.86 19.35
N TRP A 153 3.08 -32.73 19.56
CA TRP A 153 3.15 -33.63 20.71
C TRP A 153 3.52 -32.87 21.98
N GLY A 154 2.52 -32.19 22.57
CA GLY A 154 2.68 -31.43 23.80
C GLY A 154 2.17 -32.16 25.05
N VAL A 155 1.94 -31.38 26.10
CA VAL A 155 1.32 -31.77 27.38
C VAL A 155 0.07 -32.63 27.20
N MET A 156 -0.78 -32.24 26.24
CA MET A 156 -2.12 -32.80 26.11
C MET A 156 -2.11 -34.28 25.74
N LEU A 157 -1.05 -34.76 25.08
CA LEU A 157 -0.92 -36.18 24.74
C LEU A 157 -0.86 -37.03 26.00
N PHE A 158 -0.09 -36.63 27.00
CA PHE A 158 0.14 -37.43 28.22
C PHE A 158 -0.87 -37.16 29.32
N LEU A 159 -1.22 -35.89 29.57
CA LEU A 159 -2.00 -35.50 30.75
C LEU A 159 -3.50 -35.32 30.51
N ARG A 160 -3.95 -35.23 29.25
CA ARG A 160 -5.35 -34.88 28.95
C ARG A 160 -6.03 -35.79 27.92
N LEU A 161 -5.29 -36.57 27.14
CA LEU A 161 -5.90 -37.47 26.16
C LEU A 161 -6.78 -38.54 26.82
N SER A 162 -6.32 -39.13 27.92
CA SER A 162 -7.11 -40.09 28.72
C SER A 162 -8.40 -39.46 29.24
N TRP A 163 -8.31 -38.24 29.78
CA TRP A 163 -9.46 -37.48 30.28
C TRP A 163 -10.48 -37.14 29.19
N VAL A 164 -10.01 -36.76 27.99
CA VAL A 164 -10.89 -36.54 26.83
C VAL A 164 -11.69 -37.80 26.51
N VAL A 165 -11.04 -38.98 26.53
CA VAL A 165 -11.72 -40.26 26.30
C VAL A 165 -12.64 -40.64 27.46
N GLY A 166 -12.28 -40.32 28.71
CA GLY A 166 -13.11 -40.57 29.89
C GLY A 166 -14.42 -39.76 29.89
N GLN A 167 -14.38 -38.52 29.42
CA GLN A 167 -15.56 -37.64 29.36
C GLN A 167 -16.38 -37.85 28.07
N ALA A 168 -15.74 -37.82 26.90
CA ALA A 168 -16.44 -37.90 25.61
C ALA A 168 -16.67 -39.35 25.14
N GLY A 169 -16.04 -40.34 25.78
CA GLY A 169 -16.00 -41.71 25.27
C GLY A 169 -15.11 -41.85 24.04
N ILE A 170 -14.93 -43.09 23.58
CA ILE A 170 -14.10 -43.40 22.40
C ILE A 170 -14.73 -42.80 21.14
N GLY A 171 -16.06 -42.90 20.98
CA GLY A 171 -16.78 -42.44 19.80
C GLY A 171 -16.65 -40.92 19.59
N GLU A 172 -17.14 -40.11 20.53
CA GLU A 172 -17.05 -38.65 20.40
C GLU A 172 -15.61 -38.14 20.57
N GLY A 173 -14.76 -38.81 21.35
CA GLY A 173 -13.34 -38.49 21.47
C GLY A 173 -12.61 -38.54 20.12
N VAL A 174 -12.84 -39.58 19.31
CA VAL A 174 -12.30 -39.67 17.94
C VAL A 174 -12.86 -38.57 17.04
N ILE A 175 -14.13 -38.19 17.21
CA ILE A 175 -14.74 -37.06 16.46
C ILE A 175 -14.05 -35.74 16.83
N ILE A 176 -13.77 -35.49 18.12
CA ILE A 176 -13.05 -34.30 18.60
C ILE A 176 -11.65 -34.23 17.95
N ILE A 177 -10.91 -35.33 17.97
CA ILE A 177 -9.57 -35.41 17.38
C ILE A 177 -9.63 -35.18 15.86
N THR A 178 -10.60 -35.80 15.19
CA THR A 178 -10.79 -35.68 13.74
C THR A 178 -11.18 -34.26 13.34
N LEU A 179 -12.06 -33.60 14.12
CA LEU A 179 -12.44 -32.20 13.88
C LEU A 179 -11.23 -31.27 14.00
N ALA A 180 -10.40 -31.45 15.03
CA ALA A 180 -9.17 -30.68 15.20
C ALA A 180 -8.19 -30.95 14.04
N CYS A 181 -8.07 -32.19 13.58
CA CYS A 181 -7.27 -32.59 12.43
C CYS A 181 -7.76 -31.93 11.13
N ILE A 182 -9.07 -31.85 10.89
CA ILE A 182 -9.63 -31.19 9.71
C ILE A 182 -9.27 -29.71 9.69
N VAL A 183 -9.43 -29.01 10.82
CA VAL A 183 -9.08 -27.59 10.95
C VAL A 183 -7.60 -27.35 10.64
N THR A 184 -6.71 -28.16 11.22
CA THR A 184 -5.27 -27.99 11.05
C THR A 184 -4.78 -28.43 9.67
N THR A 185 -5.39 -29.46 9.07
CA THR A 185 -5.10 -29.90 7.70
C THR A 185 -5.48 -28.84 6.68
N ILE A 186 -6.69 -28.26 6.77
CA ILE A 186 -7.10 -27.16 5.87
C ILE A 186 -6.15 -25.96 6.02
N THR A 187 -5.79 -25.62 7.25
CA THR A 187 -4.83 -24.54 7.53
C THR A 187 -3.43 -24.86 7.01
N GLY A 188 -2.99 -26.12 7.09
CA GLY A 188 -1.74 -26.61 6.51
C GLY A 188 -1.71 -26.52 4.98
N LEU A 189 -2.85 -26.76 4.31
CA LEU A 189 -3.00 -26.56 2.86
C LEU A 189 -2.92 -25.07 2.49
N SER A 190 -3.62 -24.19 3.21
CA SER A 190 -3.54 -22.73 3.03
C SER A 190 -2.12 -22.21 3.25
N MET A 191 -1.44 -22.71 4.29
CA MET A 191 -0.03 -22.40 4.55
C MET A 191 0.87 -22.88 3.41
N SER A 192 0.65 -24.09 2.91
CA SER A 192 1.43 -24.63 1.79
C SER A 192 1.28 -23.80 0.53
N ALA A 193 0.10 -23.21 0.30
CA ALA A 193 -0.14 -22.26 -0.78
C ALA A 193 0.65 -20.96 -0.58
N ILE A 194 0.67 -20.41 0.64
CA ILE A 194 1.48 -19.23 0.98
C ILE A 194 2.97 -19.52 0.79
N SER A 195 3.46 -20.66 1.28
CA SER A 195 4.88 -21.00 1.21
C SER A 195 5.36 -21.29 -0.22
N THR A 196 4.47 -21.68 -1.11
CA THR A 196 4.78 -21.88 -2.54
C THR A 196 4.57 -20.63 -3.38
N ASN A 197 4.07 -19.53 -2.78
CA ASN A 197 3.85 -18.27 -3.47
C ASN A 197 5.10 -17.37 -3.42
N GLY A 198 5.96 -17.52 -4.43
CA GLY A 198 7.18 -16.72 -4.58
C GLY A 198 8.34 -17.17 -3.70
N ASN A 199 9.46 -16.45 -3.73
CA ASN A 199 10.65 -16.81 -2.96
C ASN A 199 10.51 -16.43 -1.49
N ILE A 200 10.59 -17.44 -0.62
CA ILE A 200 10.66 -17.24 0.82
C ILE A 200 12.10 -16.88 1.22
N LYS A 201 12.26 -15.77 1.94
CA LYS A 201 13.53 -15.37 2.57
C LYS A 201 13.45 -15.52 4.09
N GLY A 202 14.58 -15.32 4.77
CA GLY A 202 14.66 -15.31 6.23
C GLY A 202 13.77 -14.25 6.86
N GLY A 203 12.91 -14.68 7.79
CA GLY A 203 11.91 -13.84 8.45
C GLY A 203 10.73 -14.63 9.05
N GLY A 204 10.67 -15.95 8.84
CA GLY A 204 9.69 -16.84 9.47
C GLY A 204 8.27 -16.69 8.92
N THR A 205 7.30 -17.17 9.69
CA THR A 205 5.88 -17.25 9.28
C THR A 205 5.27 -15.89 8.98
N TYR A 206 5.55 -14.87 9.79
CA TYR A 206 5.05 -13.52 9.53
C TYR A 206 5.59 -12.95 8.21
N TYR A 207 6.88 -13.13 7.91
CA TYR A 207 7.46 -12.65 6.65
C TYR A 207 6.81 -13.32 5.43
N MET A 208 6.55 -14.63 5.50
CA MET A 208 5.86 -15.34 4.43
C MET A 208 4.44 -14.79 4.22
N ILE A 209 3.68 -14.65 5.31
CA ILE A 209 2.29 -14.18 5.26
C ILE A 209 2.21 -12.73 4.75
N SER A 210 3.01 -11.82 5.30
CA SER A 210 2.94 -10.38 4.98
C SER A 210 3.35 -10.07 3.54
N ARG A 211 4.29 -10.83 2.97
CA ARG A 211 4.76 -10.65 1.60
C ARG A 211 3.85 -11.28 0.55
N SER A 212 3.16 -12.37 0.88
CA SER A 212 2.23 -13.01 -0.04
C SER A 212 0.83 -12.37 -0.02
N LEU A 213 0.39 -11.83 1.12
CA LEU A 213 -0.99 -11.35 1.31
C LEU A 213 -1.09 -9.82 1.51
N GLY A 214 0.03 -9.15 1.78
CA GLY A 214 0.11 -7.72 2.04
C GLY A 214 0.13 -7.35 3.53
N PRO A 215 0.43 -6.08 3.85
CA PRO A 215 0.61 -5.61 5.22
C PRO A 215 -0.67 -5.66 6.06
N ASP A 216 -1.85 -5.48 5.46
CA ASP A 216 -3.14 -5.42 6.16
C ASP A 216 -3.45 -6.73 6.91
N PHE A 217 -3.35 -7.86 6.20
CA PHE A 217 -3.54 -9.19 6.78
C PHE A 217 -2.32 -9.65 7.59
N GLY A 218 -1.11 -9.42 7.06
CA GLY A 218 0.13 -9.85 7.71
C GLY A 218 0.31 -9.25 9.11
N ALA A 219 0.01 -7.96 9.28
CA ALA A 219 0.14 -7.28 10.58
C ALA A 219 -0.78 -7.86 11.64
N SER A 220 -2.05 -8.11 11.28
CA SER A 220 -3.07 -8.61 12.19
C SER A 220 -2.78 -10.06 12.60
N ILE A 221 -2.45 -10.90 11.62
CA ILE A 221 -2.07 -12.31 11.87
C ILE A 221 -0.80 -12.39 12.72
N GLY A 222 0.22 -11.57 12.42
CA GLY A 222 1.49 -11.56 13.14
C GLY A 222 1.36 -11.25 14.63
N VAL A 223 0.53 -10.25 15.00
CA VAL A 223 0.30 -9.89 16.41
C VAL A 223 -0.39 -11.01 17.16
N ILE A 224 -1.51 -11.52 16.63
CA ILE A 224 -2.28 -12.58 17.30
C ILE A 224 -1.45 -13.85 17.44
N PHE A 225 -0.70 -14.21 16.39
CA PHE A 225 0.14 -15.40 16.43
C PHE A 225 1.30 -15.26 17.44
N ALA A 226 1.89 -14.07 17.59
CA ALA A 226 2.90 -13.83 18.61
C ALA A 226 2.32 -13.96 20.03
N VAL A 227 1.13 -13.41 20.28
CA VAL A 227 0.44 -13.54 21.58
C VAL A 227 0.05 -15.00 21.86
N ALA A 228 -0.49 -15.71 20.86
CA ALA A 228 -0.84 -17.12 20.98
C ALA A 228 0.36 -17.99 21.41
N ASN A 229 1.51 -17.80 20.76
CA ASN A 229 2.74 -18.50 21.14
C ASN A 229 3.23 -18.09 22.54
N ALA A 230 3.11 -16.82 22.93
CA ALA A 230 3.50 -16.36 24.27
C ALA A 230 2.65 -17.01 25.38
N VAL A 231 1.34 -17.13 25.17
CA VAL A 231 0.43 -17.82 26.11
C VAL A 231 0.68 -19.34 26.07
N ALA A 232 1.01 -19.93 24.92
CA ALA A 232 1.35 -21.34 24.81
C ALA A 232 2.57 -21.75 25.65
N VAL A 233 3.58 -20.87 25.78
CA VAL A 233 4.72 -21.11 26.68
C VAL A 233 4.24 -21.39 28.10
N ALA A 234 3.28 -20.60 28.61
CA ALA A 234 2.73 -20.80 29.95
C ALA A 234 2.03 -22.15 30.11
N MET A 235 1.22 -22.56 29.13
CA MET A 235 0.52 -23.85 29.16
C MET A 235 1.49 -25.02 29.22
N TYR A 236 2.55 -25.00 28.40
CA TYR A 236 3.55 -26.06 28.41
C TYR A 236 4.34 -26.11 29.71
N THR A 237 4.68 -24.94 30.29
CA THR A 237 5.33 -24.88 31.60
C THR A 237 4.42 -25.38 32.72
N ILE A 238 3.13 -25.02 32.71
CA ILE A 238 2.17 -25.51 33.72
C ILE A 238 2.02 -27.02 33.63
N GLY A 239 1.90 -27.60 32.43
CA GLY A 239 1.80 -29.05 32.29
C GLY A 239 3.07 -29.78 32.76
N PHE A 240 4.26 -29.18 32.57
CA PHE A 240 5.50 -29.69 33.19
C PHE A 240 5.39 -29.69 34.72
N CYS A 241 4.94 -28.59 35.30
CA CYS A 241 4.80 -28.44 36.75
C CYS A 241 3.74 -29.39 37.34
N GLU A 242 2.62 -29.59 36.65
CA GLU A 242 1.57 -30.54 37.06
C GLU A 242 2.12 -31.97 37.09
N SER A 243 2.82 -32.39 36.04
CA SER A 243 3.46 -33.70 35.98
C SER A 243 4.59 -33.87 37.00
N LEU A 244 5.33 -32.81 37.33
CA LEU A 244 6.38 -32.86 38.35
C LEU A 244 5.80 -32.93 39.77
N ASN A 245 4.77 -32.14 40.05
CA ASN A 245 4.08 -32.14 41.34
C ASN A 245 3.43 -33.51 41.60
N ASP A 246 2.88 -34.13 40.57
CA ASP A 246 2.38 -35.49 40.63
C ASP A 246 3.48 -36.52 40.94
N LEU A 247 4.63 -36.44 40.26
CA LEU A 247 5.78 -37.29 40.58
C LEU A 247 6.26 -37.11 42.04
N LEU A 248 6.24 -35.88 42.56
CA LEU A 248 6.58 -35.60 43.95
C LEU A 248 5.59 -36.22 44.94
N LYS A 249 4.29 -36.26 44.60
CA LYS A 249 3.26 -36.94 45.40
C LYS A 249 3.53 -38.43 45.51
N THR A 250 3.99 -39.08 44.44
CA THR A 250 4.32 -40.51 44.45
C THR A 250 5.46 -40.85 45.42
N PHE A 251 6.37 -39.90 45.69
CA PHE A 251 7.45 -40.05 46.68
C PHE A 251 7.11 -39.45 48.07
N ASP A 252 5.86 -39.03 48.29
CA ASP A 252 5.38 -38.31 49.50
C ASP A 252 6.23 -37.06 49.85
N LEU A 253 6.83 -36.44 48.84
CA LEU A 253 7.58 -35.19 48.98
C LEU A 253 6.64 -34.00 48.75
N LYS A 254 6.70 -32.99 49.63
CA LYS A 254 5.91 -31.75 49.51
C LYS A 254 6.81 -30.53 49.54
N ILE A 255 6.63 -29.59 48.60
CA ILE A 255 7.40 -28.33 48.62
C ILE A 255 6.72 -27.35 49.58
N ILE A 256 5.44 -27.03 49.35
CA ILE A 256 4.61 -26.23 50.27
C ILE A 256 3.30 -26.95 50.56
N ASP A 257 2.46 -27.12 49.54
CA ASP A 257 1.07 -27.59 49.69
C ASP A 257 0.69 -28.73 48.73
N ASN A 258 1.61 -29.17 47.86
CA ASN A 258 1.37 -30.11 46.75
C ASN A 258 0.14 -29.75 45.89
N GLY A 259 -0.18 -28.46 45.83
CA GLY A 259 -1.34 -27.91 45.15
C GLY A 259 -0.95 -26.88 44.10
N VAL A 260 -1.78 -25.85 43.99
CA VAL A 260 -1.67 -24.81 42.96
C VAL A 260 -0.46 -23.90 43.20
N ASN A 261 -0.05 -23.67 44.45
CA ASN A 261 1.08 -22.79 44.75
C ASN A 261 2.42 -23.42 44.36
N ASP A 262 2.57 -24.74 44.49
CA ASP A 262 3.76 -25.44 44.02
C ASP A 262 3.90 -25.35 42.50
N VAL A 263 2.79 -25.43 41.75
CA VAL A 263 2.77 -25.19 40.29
C VAL A 263 3.23 -23.77 39.96
N ARG A 264 2.81 -22.75 40.72
CA ARG A 264 3.22 -21.35 40.51
C ARG A 264 4.72 -21.15 40.73
N ILE A 265 5.27 -21.71 41.81
CA ILE A 265 6.67 -21.52 42.19
C ILE A 265 7.58 -22.24 41.20
N ILE A 266 7.34 -23.53 40.96
CA ILE A 266 8.11 -24.32 40.00
C ILE A 266 7.99 -23.68 38.61
N GLY A 267 6.78 -23.31 38.20
CA GLY A 267 6.55 -22.70 36.88
C GLY A 267 7.33 -21.40 36.69
N THR A 268 7.40 -20.57 37.73
CA THR A 268 8.19 -19.32 37.72
C THR A 268 9.69 -19.61 37.62
N ILE A 269 10.20 -20.60 38.34
CA ILE A 269 11.61 -21.00 38.26
C ILE A 269 11.94 -21.55 36.87
N THR A 270 11.09 -22.44 36.35
CA THR A 270 11.28 -23.08 35.05
C THR A 270 11.26 -22.05 33.91
N ILE A 271 10.33 -21.09 33.90
CA ILE A 271 10.29 -20.08 32.83
C ILE A 271 11.51 -19.13 32.88
N VAL A 272 12.02 -18.81 34.07
CA VAL A 272 13.28 -18.03 34.21
C VAL A 272 14.46 -18.82 33.64
N LEU A 273 14.57 -20.11 33.96
CA LEU A 273 15.61 -20.98 33.42
C LEU A 273 15.52 -21.12 31.89
N LEU A 274 14.32 -21.39 31.36
CA LEU A 274 14.10 -21.49 29.92
C LEU A 274 14.44 -20.19 29.19
N THR A 275 14.06 -19.04 29.77
CA THR A 275 14.43 -17.72 29.20
C THR A 275 15.94 -17.50 29.21
N GLY A 276 16.63 -17.92 30.28
CA GLY A 276 18.09 -17.90 30.34
C GLY A 276 18.75 -18.74 29.24
N ILE A 277 18.26 -19.97 29.01
CA ILE A 277 18.76 -20.87 27.96
C ILE A 277 18.62 -20.23 26.57
N VAL A 278 17.46 -19.64 26.28
CA VAL A 278 17.20 -19.01 24.97
C VAL A 278 18.12 -17.80 24.73
N VAL A 279 18.39 -17.00 25.76
CA VAL A 279 19.28 -15.83 25.65
C VAL A 279 20.75 -16.23 25.43
N ILE A 280 21.19 -17.37 25.98
CA ILE A 280 22.59 -17.84 25.87
C ILE A 280 22.92 -18.37 24.46
N GLY A 281 21.97 -19.01 23.75
CA GLY A 281 22.16 -19.28 22.32
C GLY A 281 21.27 -20.39 21.70
N LEU A 282 20.78 -20.11 20.49
CA LEU A 282 19.88 -20.97 19.70
C LEU A 282 20.52 -22.26 19.17
N GLU A 283 21.85 -22.35 19.08
CA GLU A 283 22.50 -23.55 18.51
C GLU A 283 22.30 -24.79 19.39
N TRP A 284 22.35 -24.61 20.71
CA TRP A 284 22.10 -25.67 21.69
C TRP A 284 20.66 -26.19 21.64
N GLU A 285 19.69 -25.29 21.40
CA GLU A 285 18.26 -25.63 21.23
C GLU A 285 18.07 -26.68 20.13
N THR A 286 18.67 -26.47 18.95
CA THR A 286 18.48 -27.35 17.79
C THR A 286 19.10 -28.75 17.96
N LYS A 287 20.14 -28.87 18.79
CA LYS A 287 20.75 -30.16 19.15
C LYS A 287 19.92 -30.87 20.22
N ALA A 288 19.47 -30.14 21.23
CA ALA A 288 18.63 -30.67 22.31
C ALA A 288 17.30 -31.24 21.78
N GLN A 289 16.66 -30.59 20.80
CA GLN A 289 15.39 -31.05 20.20
C GLN A 289 15.44 -32.49 19.67
N ILE A 290 16.56 -32.92 19.07
CA ILE A 290 16.68 -34.28 18.55
C ILE A 290 16.71 -35.30 19.69
N VAL A 291 17.44 -34.99 20.77
CA VAL A 291 17.52 -35.85 21.96
C VAL A 291 16.16 -35.94 22.64
N LEU A 292 15.48 -34.81 22.80
CA LEU A 292 14.14 -34.76 23.40
C LEU A 292 13.11 -35.52 22.56
N LEU A 293 13.20 -35.45 21.22
CA LEU A 293 12.36 -36.26 20.34
C LEU A 293 12.60 -37.76 20.54
N ALA A 294 13.86 -38.18 20.67
CA ALA A 294 14.17 -39.59 20.89
C ALA A 294 13.54 -40.12 22.18
N ILE A 295 13.67 -39.38 23.29
CA ILE A 295 13.05 -39.74 24.58
C ILE A 295 11.52 -39.81 24.43
N LEU A 296 10.93 -38.85 23.74
CA LEU A 296 9.48 -38.79 23.51
C LEU A 296 8.96 -39.98 22.68
N VAL A 297 9.68 -40.38 21.63
CA VAL A 297 9.29 -41.55 20.81
C VAL A 297 9.44 -42.84 21.60
N ILE A 298 10.51 -42.98 22.39
CA ILE A 298 10.72 -44.16 23.25
C ILE A 298 9.59 -44.25 24.30
N ALA A 299 9.18 -43.13 24.91
CA ALA A 299 8.05 -43.10 25.84
C ALA A 299 6.73 -43.53 25.17
N GLN A 300 6.46 -43.07 23.93
CA GLN A 300 5.29 -43.49 23.16
C GLN A 300 5.30 -45.00 22.86
N VAL A 301 6.46 -45.56 22.50
CA VAL A 301 6.60 -47.00 22.25
C VAL A 301 6.40 -47.80 23.54
N ALA A 302 6.93 -47.30 24.68
CA ALA A 302 6.77 -47.95 25.98
C ALA A 302 5.30 -48.02 26.44
N PHE A 303 4.50 -46.98 26.16
CA PHE A 303 3.06 -46.99 26.38
C PHE A 303 2.35 -48.06 25.54
N VAL A 304 2.66 -48.15 24.24
CA VAL A 304 2.04 -49.15 23.36
C VAL A 304 2.42 -50.57 23.81
N ILE A 305 3.68 -50.82 24.16
CA ILE A 305 4.13 -52.13 24.66
C ILE A 305 3.45 -52.47 25.99
N GLY A 306 3.36 -51.51 26.93
CA GLY A 306 2.68 -51.69 28.21
C GLY A 306 1.20 -52.07 28.06
N SER A 307 0.50 -51.42 27.12
CA SER A 307 -0.90 -51.76 26.83
C SER A 307 -1.07 -53.22 26.38
N ILE A 308 -0.08 -53.79 25.69
CA ILE A 308 -0.10 -55.18 25.19
C ILE A 308 0.30 -56.18 26.29
N MET A 309 1.23 -55.80 27.17
CA MET A 309 1.63 -56.63 28.31
C MET A 309 0.51 -56.83 29.33
N GLY A 310 -0.37 -55.83 29.49
CA GLY A 310 -1.46 -55.86 30.47
C GLY A 310 -0.97 -55.56 31.90
N PRO A 311 -1.89 -55.50 32.88
CA PRO A 311 -1.55 -55.17 34.27
C PRO A 311 -0.67 -56.24 34.92
N MET A 312 0.44 -55.82 35.53
CA MET A 312 1.42 -56.69 36.17
C MET A 312 1.08 -56.94 37.64
N ASP A 313 0.57 -55.92 38.33
CA ASP A 313 0.25 -55.94 39.75
C ASP A 313 -1.26 -55.73 40.00
N ASP A 314 -1.76 -56.30 41.10
CA ASP A 314 -3.17 -56.12 41.50
C ASP A 314 -3.47 -54.66 41.91
N GLU A 315 -2.45 -53.87 42.27
CA GLU A 315 -2.58 -52.41 42.47
C GLU A 315 -2.89 -51.66 41.17
N GLU A 316 -2.29 -52.06 40.04
CA GLU A 316 -2.57 -51.42 38.74
C GLU A 316 -4.01 -51.71 38.29
N ARG A 317 -4.50 -52.92 38.58
CA ARG A 317 -5.91 -53.29 38.37
C ARG A 317 -6.86 -52.50 39.26
N ALA A 318 -6.50 -52.30 40.52
CA ALA A 318 -7.28 -51.49 41.46
C ALA A 318 -7.38 -50.01 41.02
N LYS A 319 -6.34 -49.48 40.36
CA LYS A 319 -6.34 -48.13 39.75
C LYS A 319 -7.11 -48.05 38.43
N GLY A 320 -7.62 -49.18 37.92
CA GLY A 320 -8.53 -49.24 36.78
C GLY A 320 -7.93 -49.80 35.48
N PHE A 321 -6.67 -50.25 35.47
CA PHE A 321 -6.05 -50.88 34.30
C PHE A 321 -6.34 -52.38 34.26
N VAL A 322 -7.24 -52.79 33.37
CA VAL A 322 -7.72 -54.18 33.25
C VAL A 322 -7.18 -54.90 32.02
N GLY A 323 -6.50 -54.17 31.11
CA GLY A 323 -6.04 -54.70 29.83
C GLY A 323 -7.14 -54.70 28.76
N TYR A 324 -6.84 -55.17 27.55
CA TYR A 324 -7.78 -55.14 26.43
C TYR A 324 -9.03 -55.99 26.70
N SER A 325 -10.18 -55.34 26.85
CA SER A 325 -11.49 -56.00 27.02
C SER A 325 -12.53 -55.48 26.04
N GLY A 326 -13.27 -56.39 25.41
CA GLY A 326 -14.36 -56.05 24.48
C GLY A 326 -15.56 -55.42 25.18
N GLU A 327 -15.86 -55.83 26.41
CA GLU A 327 -16.96 -55.28 27.21
C GLU A 327 -16.64 -53.84 27.62
N LEU A 328 -15.41 -53.60 28.09
CA LEU A 328 -14.93 -52.28 28.44
C LEU A 328 -14.94 -51.32 27.25
N PHE A 329 -14.57 -51.79 26.06
CA PHE A 329 -14.61 -50.98 24.86
C PHE A 329 -16.02 -50.49 24.53
N VAL A 330 -17.03 -51.35 24.71
CA VAL A 330 -18.45 -50.99 24.49
C VAL A 330 -18.94 -50.03 25.56
N GLU A 331 -18.60 -50.26 26.82
CA GLU A 331 -18.93 -49.37 27.94
C GLU A 331 -18.32 -47.97 27.74
N ASN A 332 -17.05 -47.90 27.34
CA ASN A 332 -16.35 -46.66 27.10
C ASN A 332 -16.70 -45.97 25.78
N PHE A 333 -17.54 -46.56 24.93
CA PHE A 333 -17.84 -46.02 23.61
C PHE A 333 -18.69 -44.74 23.66
N SER A 334 -19.69 -44.69 24.55
CA SER A 334 -20.67 -43.60 24.66
C SER A 334 -20.21 -42.46 25.58
N PRO A 335 -20.54 -41.19 25.34
CA PRO A 335 -20.08 -40.08 26.19
C PRO A 335 -20.68 -40.14 27.61
N ASP A 336 -19.91 -39.68 28.60
CA ASP A 336 -20.36 -39.44 29.98
C ASP A 336 -19.71 -38.16 30.50
N TYR A 337 -20.39 -37.04 30.26
CA TYR A 337 -19.93 -35.73 30.69
C TYR A 337 -20.28 -35.50 32.16
N GLN A 338 -19.27 -35.54 33.03
CA GLN A 338 -19.45 -35.31 34.46
C GLN A 338 -19.09 -33.88 34.86
N TYR A 339 -19.62 -33.45 36.01
CA TYR A 339 -19.23 -32.19 36.63
C TYR A 339 -17.89 -32.37 37.33
N SER A 340 -16.82 -31.80 36.77
CA SER A 340 -15.49 -31.79 37.39
C SER A 340 -14.88 -30.38 37.36
N GLU A 341 -14.03 -30.08 38.35
CA GLU A 341 -13.31 -28.79 38.44
C GLU A 341 -14.21 -27.54 38.40
N GLY A 342 -15.44 -27.62 38.95
CA GLY A 342 -16.33 -26.48 39.06
C GLY A 342 -17.00 -26.02 37.75
N LYS A 343 -17.01 -26.86 36.70
CA LYS A 343 -17.72 -26.61 35.44
C LYS A 343 -18.39 -27.87 34.91
N GLU A 344 -19.56 -27.71 34.30
CA GLU A 344 -20.18 -28.77 33.50
C GLU A 344 -19.44 -28.91 32.17
N HIS A 345 -18.95 -30.12 31.90
CA HIS A 345 -18.31 -30.42 30.63
C HIS A 345 -19.36 -30.74 29.55
N SER A 346 -19.03 -30.36 28.32
CA SER A 346 -19.77 -30.63 27.10
C SER A 346 -18.79 -30.91 25.96
N PHE A 347 -19.30 -31.37 24.82
CA PHE A 347 -18.49 -31.64 23.63
C PHE A 347 -17.53 -30.49 23.27
N PHE A 348 -18.00 -29.23 23.24
CA PHE A 348 -17.18 -28.09 22.85
C PHE A 348 -16.22 -27.63 23.95
N THR A 349 -16.52 -27.86 25.23
CA THR A 349 -15.57 -27.56 26.30
C THR A 349 -14.43 -28.57 26.30
N VAL A 350 -14.72 -29.86 26.10
CA VAL A 350 -13.68 -30.90 25.97
C VAL A 350 -12.83 -30.66 24.72
N PHE A 351 -13.48 -30.33 23.59
CA PHE A 351 -12.78 -29.89 22.37
C PHE A 351 -11.86 -28.69 22.64
N SER A 352 -12.30 -27.71 23.43
CA SER A 352 -11.50 -26.50 23.72
C SER A 352 -10.22 -26.78 24.51
N VAL A 353 -10.24 -27.82 25.35
CA VAL A 353 -9.09 -28.30 26.13
C VAL A 353 -8.17 -29.16 25.26
N PHE A 354 -8.74 -29.96 24.35
CA PHE A 354 -7.96 -30.80 23.43
C PHE A 354 -7.31 -30.01 22.30
N PHE A 355 -7.95 -28.99 21.74
CA PHE A 355 -7.50 -28.30 20.54
C PHE A 355 -6.03 -27.80 20.56
N PRO A 356 -5.45 -27.32 21.67
CA PRO A 356 -4.03 -26.98 21.74
C PRO A 356 -3.10 -28.12 21.35
N ALA A 357 -3.51 -29.38 21.55
CA ALA A 357 -2.79 -30.59 21.14
C ALA A 357 -2.61 -30.72 19.63
N ALA A 358 -3.47 -30.09 18.84
CA ALA A 358 -3.40 -30.07 17.38
C ALA A 358 -2.71 -28.80 16.84
N THR A 359 -2.40 -27.83 17.71
CA THR A 359 -1.69 -26.61 17.30
C THR A 359 -0.20 -26.87 17.06
N GLY A 360 0.55 -25.83 16.68
CA GLY A 360 2.00 -25.98 16.46
C GLY A 360 2.42 -26.34 15.04
N ILE A 361 1.48 -26.50 14.10
CA ILE A 361 1.75 -26.74 12.67
C ILE A 361 2.64 -25.67 12.00
N LEU A 362 2.70 -24.48 12.60
CA LEU A 362 3.46 -23.33 12.12
C LEU A 362 4.93 -23.33 12.56
N ALA A 363 5.35 -24.30 13.39
CA ALA A 363 6.70 -24.37 13.93
C ALA A 363 7.78 -24.48 12.83
N GLY A 364 7.54 -25.34 11.83
CA GLY A 364 8.46 -25.50 10.70
C GLY A 364 8.52 -24.27 9.77
N ALA A 365 7.43 -23.51 9.69
CA ALA A 365 7.35 -22.26 8.92
C ALA A 365 8.10 -21.10 9.61
N ASN A 366 8.22 -21.11 10.94
CA ASN A 366 8.88 -20.05 11.70
C ASN A 366 10.39 -19.94 11.42
N ILE A 367 11.03 -21.01 10.96
CA ILE A 367 12.45 -21.04 10.59
C ILE A 367 12.69 -21.17 9.09
N SER A 368 11.76 -20.65 8.29
CA SER A 368 11.83 -20.70 6.83
C SER A 368 13.11 -20.11 6.22
N GLY A 369 13.82 -19.23 6.95
CA GLY A 369 15.14 -18.70 6.56
C GLY A 369 16.29 -19.70 6.65
N ASP A 370 16.18 -20.69 7.52
CA ASP A 370 17.25 -21.62 7.86
C ASP A 370 17.13 -22.94 7.09
N LEU A 371 16.11 -23.06 6.23
CA LEU A 371 15.87 -24.23 5.39
C LEU A 371 16.65 -24.14 4.07
N LYS A 372 17.14 -25.29 3.58
CA LYS A 372 17.79 -25.40 2.26
C LYS A 372 16.82 -25.00 1.13
N ASP A 373 15.61 -25.54 1.17
CA ASP A 373 14.53 -25.26 0.23
C ASP A 373 13.19 -25.16 0.98
N PRO A 374 12.73 -23.95 1.35
CA PRO A 374 11.52 -23.78 2.13
C PRO A 374 10.24 -24.07 1.34
N GLN A 375 10.22 -23.87 0.01
CA GLN A 375 9.03 -24.07 -0.82
C GLN A 375 8.60 -25.54 -0.87
N HIS A 376 9.58 -26.46 -0.94
CA HIS A 376 9.30 -27.90 -0.87
C HIS A 376 9.31 -28.47 0.54
N ALA A 377 10.14 -27.94 1.45
CA ALA A 377 10.27 -28.49 2.80
C ALA A 377 9.03 -28.24 3.67
N ILE A 378 8.45 -27.03 3.62
CA ILE A 378 7.34 -26.64 4.50
C ILE A 378 6.08 -27.49 4.21
N PRO A 379 5.60 -27.63 2.96
CA PRO A 379 4.42 -28.44 2.68
C PRO A 379 4.61 -29.91 3.04
N LYS A 380 5.74 -30.52 2.67
CA LYS A 380 6.02 -31.94 2.94
C LYS A 380 6.12 -32.23 4.44
N GLY A 381 6.91 -31.44 5.16
CA GLY A 381 7.14 -31.65 6.59
C GLY A 381 5.88 -31.39 7.42
N THR A 382 5.12 -30.33 7.11
CA THR A 382 3.93 -29.96 7.88
C THR A 382 2.78 -30.95 7.67
N MET A 383 2.48 -31.32 6.42
CA MET A 383 1.38 -32.25 6.13
C MET A 383 1.67 -33.66 6.67
N LEU A 384 2.92 -34.13 6.57
CA LEU A 384 3.31 -35.41 7.14
C LEU A 384 3.25 -35.37 8.69
N ALA A 385 3.67 -34.27 9.31
CA ALA A 385 3.60 -34.11 10.77
C ALA A 385 2.15 -34.17 11.28
N ILE A 386 1.22 -33.47 10.61
CA ILE A 386 -0.21 -33.50 10.95
C ILE A 386 -0.76 -34.94 10.81
N GLY A 387 -0.41 -35.64 9.73
CA GLY A 387 -0.85 -37.02 9.51
C GLY A 387 -0.35 -37.99 10.60
N ILE A 388 0.95 -37.94 10.92
CA ILE A 388 1.56 -38.80 11.96
C ILE A 388 0.92 -38.51 13.33
N THR A 389 0.84 -37.24 13.71
CA THR A 389 0.31 -36.85 15.03
C THR A 389 -1.17 -37.19 15.18
N SER A 390 -1.97 -36.99 14.14
CA SER A 390 -3.40 -37.34 14.15
C SER A 390 -3.60 -38.84 14.32
N LEU A 391 -2.79 -39.66 13.62
CA LEU A 391 -2.83 -41.11 13.77
C LEU A 391 -2.42 -41.54 15.18
N THR A 392 -1.38 -40.92 15.76
CA THR A 392 -0.97 -41.22 17.14
C THR A 392 -2.04 -40.85 18.16
N TYR A 393 -2.70 -39.69 18.02
CA TYR A 393 -3.76 -39.27 18.96
C TYR A 393 -4.98 -40.19 18.89
N VAL A 394 -5.44 -40.56 17.69
CA VAL A 394 -6.56 -41.50 17.53
C VAL A 394 -6.19 -42.88 18.09
N GLY A 395 -4.99 -43.38 17.79
CA GLY A 395 -4.52 -44.67 18.30
C GLY A 395 -4.47 -44.70 19.83
N PHE A 396 -3.89 -43.67 20.45
CA PHE A 396 -3.76 -43.61 21.91
C PHE A 396 -5.11 -43.43 22.59
N ALA A 397 -6.03 -42.66 22.00
CA ALA A 397 -7.39 -42.52 22.51
C ALA A 397 -8.14 -43.87 22.55
N ILE A 398 -8.02 -44.66 21.47
CA ILE A 398 -8.62 -46.00 21.39
C ILE A 398 -7.97 -46.95 22.40
N ILE A 399 -6.63 -46.92 22.54
CA ILE A 399 -5.91 -47.76 23.52
C ILE A 399 -6.39 -47.45 24.94
N CYS A 400 -6.38 -46.18 25.36
CA CYS A 400 -6.82 -45.80 26.71
C CYS A 400 -8.26 -46.22 27.00
N GLY A 401 -9.18 -46.03 26.04
CA GLY A 401 -10.57 -46.44 26.22
C GLY A 401 -10.81 -47.95 26.18
N ALA A 402 -9.92 -48.72 25.54
CA ALA A 402 -10.03 -50.17 25.44
C ALA A 402 -9.38 -50.91 26.63
N THR A 403 -8.54 -50.24 27.43
CA THR A 403 -7.74 -50.88 28.48
C THR A 403 -8.01 -50.39 29.90
N VAL A 404 -8.62 -49.21 30.08
CA VAL A 404 -8.81 -48.57 31.39
C VAL A 404 -10.29 -48.22 31.66
N MET A 405 -10.75 -48.47 32.88
CA MET A 405 -12.11 -48.10 33.34
C MET A 405 -12.28 -46.60 33.57
N ARG A 406 -13.52 -46.11 33.48
CA ARG A 406 -13.83 -44.67 33.68
C ARG A 406 -13.48 -44.20 35.08
N GLN A 407 -13.84 -45.01 36.07
CA GLN A 407 -13.73 -44.71 37.48
C GLN A 407 -13.16 -45.93 38.21
N ALA A 408 -12.25 -45.70 39.14
CA ALA A 408 -11.65 -46.74 39.98
C ALA A 408 -11.29 -46.17 41.36
N THR A 409 -11.44 -46.97 42.41
CA THR A 409 -11.13 -46.57 43.81
C THR A 409 -9.64 -46.63 44.13
N GLY A 410 -8.87 -47.52 43.49
CA GLY A 410 -7.47 -47.75 43.84
C GLY A 410 -7.26 -48.63 45.07
N ASN A 411 -8.33 -49.15 45.69
CA ASN A 411 -8.24 -50.07 46.82
C ASN A 411 -8.22 -51.52 46.34
N VAL A 412 -7.22 -52.29 46.78
CA VAL A 412 -7.06 -53.71 46.41
C VAL A 412 -8.16 -54.58 47.05
N GLU A 413 -8.79 -54.12 48.14
CA GLU A 413 -9.88 -54.84 48.81
C GLU A 413 -11.19 -54.85 48.01
N ASP A 414 -11.38 -53.89 47.08
CA ASP A 414 -12.56 -53.82 46.20
C ASP A 414 -12.47 -54.82 45.01
N LEU A 415 -11.37 -55.59 44.94
CA LEU A 415 -11.11 -56.58 43.89
C LEU A 415 -11.77 -57.94 44.23
N TYR A 416 -13.11 -58.03 44.16
CA TYR A 416 -13.81 -59.30 44.42
C TYR A 416 -13.78 -60.22 43.19
N ASN A 417 -13.20 -61.42 43.31
CA ASN A 417 -13.07 -62.41 42.22
C ASN A 417 -12.37 -61.89 40.94
N GLY A 418 -11.45 -60.93 41.06
CA GLY A 418 -10.72 -60.38 39.91
C GLY A 418 -11.51 -59.42 39.02
N THR A 419 -12.71 -59.01 39.45
CA THR A 419 -13.53 -57.97 38.81
C THR A 419 -13.71 -56.81 39.78
N LEU A 420 -13.43 -55.59 39.30
CA LEU A 420 -13.60 -54.37 40.10
C LEU A 420 -15.10 -54.01 40.16
N THR A 421 -15.63 -53.70 41.35
CA THR A 421 -16.99 -53.17 41.46
C THR A 421 -17.05 -51.72 40.98
N ASN A 422 -18.09 -51.36 40.21
CA ASN A 422 -18.30 -49.98 39.76
C ASN A 422 -18.35 -49.02 40.95
N CYS A 423 -17.36 -48.12 41.01
CA CYS A 423 -17.28 -47.09 42.03
C CYS A 423 -18.38 -46.06 41.79
N THR A 424 -19.16 -45.72 42.84
CA THR A 424 -20.33 -44.83 42.73
C THR A 424 -20.14 -43.49 43.47
N GLU A 425 -19.31 -43.43 44.51
CA GLU A 425 -18.95 -42.19 45.22
C GLU A 425 -17.46 -42.23 45.65
N GLY A 426 -16.71 -41.15 45.40
CA GLY A 426 -15.34 -40.99 45.92
C GLY A 426 -14.19 -41.65 45.15
N CYS A 427 -14.32 -41.85 43.82
CA CYS A 427 -13.29 -42.52 43.01
C CYS A 427 -12.11 -41.58 42.71
N GLU A 428 -10.89 -41.91 43.12
CA GLU A 428 -9.70 -41.08 42.84
C GLU A 428 -9.00 -41.44 41.52
N TRP A 429 -9.21 -42.65 41.00
CA TRP A 429 -8.51 -43.19 39.82
C TRP A 429 -9.46 -43.48 38.64
N GLY A 430 -8.90 -43.90 37.51
CA GLY A 430 -9.62 -44.13 36.25
C GLY A 430 -9.48 -42.99 35.22
N LEU A 431 -10.07 -43.17 34.05
CA LEU A 431 -9.97 -42.23 32.92
C LEU A 431 -10.50 -40.82 33.22
N GLN A 432 -11.51 -40.69 34.09
CA GLN A 432 -12.15 -39.39 34.38
C GLN A 432 -11.41 -38.59 35.46
N ASN A 433 -10.85 -39.27 36.46
CA ASN A 433 -10.32 -38.61 37.67
C ASN A 433 -8.79 -38.60 37.74
N SER A 434 -8.11 -39.53 37.06
CA SER A 434 -6.65 -39.54 36.98
C SER A 434 -6.15 -39.01 35.63
N PHE A 435 -5.28 -38.02 35.67
CA PHE A 435 -4.63 -37.47 34.48
C PHE A 435 -3.40 -38.28 34.02
N GLN A 436 -2.94 -39.25 34.82
CA GLN A 436 -1.70 -40.00 34.59
C GLN A 436 -1.93 -41.43 34.10
N VAL A 437 -3.08 -41.68 33.48
CA VAL A 437 -3.45 -43.01 32.98
C VAL A 437 -2.44 -43.56 31.95
N ILE A 438 -1.80 -42.68 31.18
CA ILE A 438 -0.77 -43.11 30.21
C ILE A 438 0.50 -43.62 30.92
N GLU A 439 0.79 -43.11 32.12
CA GLU A 439 1.86 -43.62 32.97
C GLU A 439 1.49 -44.98 33.57
N LEU A 440 0.27 -45.13 34.08
CA LEU A 440 -0.27 -46.37 34.62
C LEU A 440 -0.24 -47.55 33.62
N VAL A 441 -0.53 -47.28 32.34
CA VAL A 441 -0.61 -48.33 31.29
C VAL A 441 0.77 -48.67 30.70
N SER A 442 1.79 -47.86 30.96
CA SER A 442 3.11 -48.01 30.34
C SER A 442 3.92 -49.16 30.94
N ALA A 443 4.76 -49.80 30.12
CA ALA A 443 5.67 -50.84 30.59
C ALA A 443 6.72 -50.32 31.60
N PHE A 444 6.99 -49.01 31.60
CA PHE A 444 7.89 -48.38 32.56
C PHE A 444 7.46 -46.92 32.84
N GLY A 445 6.81 -46.70 33.99
CA GLY A 445 6.25 -45.40 34.39
C GLY A 445 7.23 -44.21 34.38
N PRO A 446 8.45 -44.32 34.95
CA PRO A 446 9.42 -43.22 34.96
C PRO A 446 9.81 -42.70 33.57
N LEU A 447 9.74 -43.54 32.54
CA LEU A 447 10.01 -43.14 31.16
C LEU A 447 8.88 -42.29 30.57
N ILE A 448 7.62 -42.46 31.01
CA ILE A 448 6.52 -41.57 30.63
C ILE A 448 6.70 -40.18 31.24
N TYR A 449 7.10 -40.09 32.52
CA TYR A 449 7.46 -38.80 33.12
C TYR A 449 8.60 -38.12 32.34
N ALA A 450 9.66 -38.86 32.00
CA ALA A 450 10.75 -38.33 31.18
C ALA A 450 10.28 -37.87 29.78
N GLY A 451 9.38 -38.63 29.14
CA GLY A 451 8.76 -38.27 27.87
C GLY A 451 7.87 -37.03 27.96
N CYS A 452 7.07 -36.91 29.02
CA CYS A 452 6.23 -35.75 29.31
C CYS A 452 7.11 -34.51 29.53
N PHE A 453 8.15 -34.60 30.36
CA PHE A 453 9.11 -33.51 30.56
C PHE A 453 9.82 -33.11 29.25
N ALA A 454 10.18 -34.08 28.41
CA ALA A 454 10.76 -33.79 27.10
C ALA A 454 9.78 -33.07 26.16
N ALA A 455 8.52 -33.50 26.10
CA ALA A 455 7.47 -32.87 25.27
C ALA A 455 7.14 -31.44 25.73
N THR A 456 6.92 -31.26 27.02
CA THR A 456 6.56 -29.97 27.64
C THR A 456 7.68 -28.94 27.52
N LEU A 457 8.91 -29.27 27.94
CA LEU A 457 10.03 -28.33 27.92
C LEU A 457 10.46 -28.01 26.48
N SER A 458 10.41 -28.97 25.55
CA SER A 458 10.76 -28.70 24.14
C SER A 458 9.74 -27.76 23.47
N SER A 459 8.44 -27.96 23.70
CA SER A 459 7.37 -27.12 23.16
C SER A 459 7.37 -25.71 23.76
N ALA A 460 7.63 -25.60 25.07
CA ALA A 460 7.81 -24.33 25.76
C ALA A 460 8.99 -23.56 25.16
N LEU A 461 10.15 -24.21 24.99
CA LEU A 461 11.35 -23.62 24.43
C LEU A 461 11.13 -23.15 22.97
N ALA A 462 10.48 -23.99 22.14
CA ALA A 462 10.18 -23.65 20.75
C ALA A 462 9.24 -22.43 20.63
N SER A 463 8.21 -22.36 21.49
CA SER A 463 7.26 -21.25 21.51
C SER A 463 7.90 -19.95 22.03
N LEU A 464 8.79 -20.07 23.01
CA LEU A 464 9.55 -18.95 23.60
C LEU A 464 10.54 -18.32 22.60
N VAL A 465 11.06 -19.10 21.64
CA VAL A 465 11.87 -18.61 20.51
C VAL A 465 11.00 -18.03 19.39
N SER A 466 9.84 -18.64 19.12
CA SER A 466 8.94 -18.25 18.04
C SER A 466 8.30 -16.87 18.25
N ALA A 467 7.68 -16.63 19.42
CA ALA A 467 6.92 -15.40 19.67
C ALA A 467 7.76 -14.11 19.47
N PRO A 468 8.95 -13.97 20.07
CA PRO A 468 9.81 -12.79 19.89
C PRO A 468 10.28 -12.59 18.45
N LYS A 469 10.59 -13.66 17.71
CA LYS A 469 11.05 -13.55 16.31
C LYS A 469 9.95 -13.05 15.38
N VAL A 470 8.73 -13.55 15.57
CA VAL A 470 7.54 -13.04 14.86
C VAL A 470 7.34 -11.55 15.19
N PHE A 471 7.41 -11.20 16.47
CA PHE A 471 7.22 -9.82 16.93
C PHE A 471 8.31 -8.88 16.41
N GLN A 472 9.57 -9.34 16.38
CA GLN A 472 10.69 -8.59 15.86
C GLN A 472 10.54 -8.29 14.37
N ALA A 473 10.13 -9.29 13.58
CA ALA A 473 9.90 -9.13 12.15
C ALA A 473 8.77 -8.12 11.87
N LEU A 474 7.67 -8.20 12.63
CA LEU A 474 6.57 -7.24 12.58
C LEU A 474 7.03 -5.81 12.92
N CYS A 475 7.84 -5.66 13.96
CA CYS A 475 8.28 -4.35 14.43
C CYS A 475 9.30 -3.69 13.49
N LYS A 476 10.12 -4.49 12.78
CA LYS A 476 11.05 -4.00 11.74
C LYS A 476 10.31 -3.35 10.58
N ASP A 477 9.11 -3.82 10.25
CA ASP A 477 8.26 -3.24 9.20
C ASP A 477 7.54 -1.95 9.65
N LYS A 478 7.69 -1.53 10.92
CA LYS A 478 7.14 -0.28 11.50
C LYS A 478 5.63 -0.08 11.27
N LEU A 479 4.87 -1.16 11.11
CA LEU A 479 3.42 -1.14 10.86
C LEU A 479 2.65 -0.52 12.03
N TYR A 480 3.09 -0.79 13.27
CA TYR A 480 2.58 -0.16 14.49
C TYR A 480 3.61 0.83 15.06
N PRO A 481 3.24 2.11 15.32
CA PRO A 481 4.22 3.14 15.64
C PRO A 481 4.85 2.96 17.03
N TYR A 482 4.08 2.46 17.99
CA TYR A 482 4.52 2.27 19.37
C TYR A 482 5.33 0.99 19.60
N LEU A 483 5.29 0.03 18.66
CA LEU A 483 5.99 -1.25 18.79
C LEU A 483 7.44 -1.22 18.27
N GLY A 484 7.90 -0.09 17.70
CA GLY A 484 9.25 0.06 17.13
C GLY A 484 10.43 -0.38 18.04
N PRO A 485 10.42 -0.12 19.36
CA PRO A 485 11.51 -0.53 20.25
C PRO A 485 11.72 -2.05 20.36
N PHE A 486 10.67 -2.85 20.17
CA PHE A 486 10.73 -4.32 20.24
C PHE A 486 11.36 -4.96 18.99
N GLY A 487 11.54 -4.20 17.91
CA GLY A 487 12.22 -4.65 16.69
C GLY A 487 13.75 -4.57 16.73
N ARG A 488 14.33 -3.96 17.77
CA ARG A 488 15.79 -3.81 17.92
C ARG A 488 16.41 -5.17 18.27
N GLY A 489 17.30 -5.66 17.41
CA GLY A 489 18.13 -6.84 17.67
C GLY A 489 19.41 -6.46 18.42
N TYR A 490 19.86 -7.33 19.31
CA TYR A 490 21.10 -7.19 20.08
C TYR A 490 22.04 -8.37 19.79
N GLY A 491 23.35 -8.14 19.91
CA GLY A 491 24.39 -9.17 19.70
C GLY A 491 24.68 -9.48 18.22
N LYS A 492 25.59 -10.44 17.99
CA LYS A 492 26.03 -10.85 16.64
C LYS A 492 24.90 -11.49 15.82
N ASN A 493 23.95 -12.14 16.48
CA ASN A 493 22.86 -12.90 15.84
C ASN A 493 21.55 -12.09 15.68
N ASN A 494 21.54 -10.78 15.97
CA ASN A 494 20.33 -9.94 15.90
C ASN A 494 19.16 -10.46 16.76
N GLU A 495 19.43 -10.89 17.99
CA GLU A 495 18.41 -11.48 18.88
C GLU A 495 17.49 -10.41 19.49
N PRO A 496 16.15 -10.61 19.53
CA PRO A 496 15.19 -9.64 20.04
C PRO A 496 15.03 -9.71 21.57
N VAL A 497 16.01 -9.21 22.33
CA VAL A 497 15.99 -9.20 23.81
C VAL A 497 14.71 -8.59 24.38
N ASN A 498 14.27 -7.44 23.86
CA ASN A 498 13.01 -6.80 24.29
C ASN A 498 11.77 -7.67 24.00
N GLY A 499 11.81 -8.47 22.93
CA GLY A 499 10.74 -9.41 22.59
C GLY A 499 10.72 -10.62 23.53
N TYR A 500 11.89 -11.13 23.92
CA TYR A 500 12.00 -12.18 24.94
C TYR A 500 11.42 -11.71 26.28
N ILE A 501 11.76 -10.49 26.71
CA ILE A 501 11.20 -9.89 27.95
C ILE A 501 9.69 -9.76 27.87
N LEU A 502 9.13 -9.28 26.75
CA LEU A 502 7.68 -9.17 26.57
C LEU A 502 6.99 -10.55 26.65
N THR A 503 7.57 -11.55 25.99
CA THR A 503 7.04 -12.92 25.99
C THR A 503 7.11 -13.53 27.39
N PHE A 504 8.20 -13.30 28.12
CA PHE A 504 8.37 -13.71 29.51
C PHE A 504 7.29 -13.10 30.42
N ILE A 505 7.01 -11.81 30.30
CA ILE A 505 5.97 -11.13 31.12
C ILE A 505 4.58 -11.72 30.83
N ILE A 506 4.24 -11.93 29.54
CA ILE A 506 2.95 -12.50 29.16
C ILE A 506 2.82 -13.95 29.66
N ALA A 507 3.87 -14.76 29.48
CA ALA A 507 3.89 -16.14 29.95
C ALA A 507 3.78 -16.21 31.48
N LEU A 508 4.54 -15.39 32.21
CA LEU A 508 4.50 -15.34 33.68
C LEU A 508 3.12 -14.96 34.19
N GLY A 509 2.46 -13.97 33.56
CA GLY A 509 1.09 -13.58 33.91
C GLY A 509 0.09 -14.74 33.77
N CYS A 510 0.27 -15.59 32.76
CA CYS A 510 -0.56 -16.78 32.56
C CYS A 510 -0.17 -17.93 33.51
N ILE A 511 1.11 -18.09 33.86
CA ILE A 511 1.59 -19.10 34.83
C ILE A 511 0.97 -18.89 36.21
N ILE A 512 0.75 -17.64 36.63
CA ILE A 512 0.15 -17.33 37.94
C ILE A 512 -1.28 -17.89 38.09
N ILE A 513 -2.01 -18.09 36.98
CA ILE A 513 -3.33 -18.75 37.00
C ILE A 513 -3.19 -20.19 37.50
N ALA A 514 -2.11 -20.89 37.11
CA ALA A 514 -1.68 -22.21 37.58
C ALA A 514 -2.71 -23.36 37.41
N GLU A 515 -3.63 -23.21 36.47
CA GLU A 515 -4.63 -24.21 36.13
C GLU A 515 -4.65 -24.43 34.61
N LEU A 516 -4.32 -25.66 34.17
CA LEU A 516 -4.15 -25.99 32.76
C LEU A 516 -5.46 -25.86 31.97
N ASN A 517 -6.56 -26.33 32.55
CA ASN A 517 -7.88 -26.39 31.92
C ASN A 517 -8.53 -24.99 31.77
N ALA A 518 -8.08 -24.00 32.53
CA ALA A 518 -8.50 -22.60 32.38
C ALA A 518 -7.76 -21.88 31.23
N ILE A 519 -6.50 -22.24 30.99
CA ILE A 519 -5.63 -21.58 29.99
C ILE A 519 -5.80 -22.18 28.60
N ALA A 520 -6.06 -23.49 28.51
CA ALA A 520 -6.23 -24.19 27.23
C ALA A 520 -7.31 -23.56 26.32
N PRO A 521 -8.52 -23.20 26.80
CA PRO A 521 -9.54 -22.55 25.97
C PRO A 521 -9.11 -21.17 25.44
N LEU A 522 -8.32 -20.42 26.23
CA LEU A 522 -7.80 -19.11 25.82
C LEU A 522 -6.82 -19.26 24.65
N ILE A 523 -5.93 -20.25 24.72
CA ILE A 523 -4.97 -20.58 23.66
C ILE A 523 -5.70 -21.02 22.39
N SER A 524 -6.68 -21.92 22.54
CA SER A 524 -7.50 -22.40 21.44
C SER A 524 -8.20 -21.27 20.70
N ASN A 525 -8.75 -20.29 21.44
CA ASN A 525 -9.37 -19.10 20.85
C ASN A 525 -8.36 -18.28 20.01
N PHE A 526 -7.17 -17.99 20.53
CA PHE A 526 -6.17 -17.23 19.76
C PHE A 526 -5.63 -17.98 18.53
N PHE A 527 -5.38 -19.29 18.62
CA PHE A 527 -4.93 -20.07 17.46
C PHE A 527 -6.04 -20.26 16.42
N LEU A 528 -7.30 -20.51 16.82
CA LEU A 528 -8.43 -20.57 15.91
C LEU A 528 -8.63 -19.24 15.17
N ALA A 529 -8.48 -18.11 15.87
CA ALA A 529 -8.53 -16.78 15.26
C ALA A 529 -7.39 -16.58 14.22
N ALA A 530 -6.15 -16.97 14.57
CA ALA A 530 -5.02 -16.90 13.64
C ALA A 530 -5.22 -17.79 12.40
N TYR A 531 -5.65 -19.05 12.60
CA TYR A 531 -5.90 -20.01 11.52
C TYR A 531 -7.08 -19.58 10.64
N GLY A 532 -8.15 -19.06 11.24
CA GLY A 532 -9.28 -18.49 10.51
C GLY A 532 -8.87 -17.33 9.61
N LEU A 533 -7.99 -16.44 10.07
CA LEU A 533 -7.45 -15.34 9.26
C LEU A 533 -6.50 -15.79 8.15
N VAL A 534 -5.65 -16.79 8.40
CA VAL A 534 -4.79 -17.39 7.36
C VAL A 534 -5.65 -18.01 6.25
N ASN A 535 -6.68 -18.76 6.64
CA ASN A 535 -7.62 -19.38 5.70
C ASN A 535 -8.45 -18.34 4.92
N TYR A 536 -8.95 -17.30 5.59
CA TYR A 536 -9.71 -16.24 4.93
C TYR A 536 -8.84 -15.40 3.97
N SER A 537 -7.61 -15.06 4.37
CA SER A 537 -6.72 -14.23 3.56
C SER A 537 -6.26 -14.93 2.27
N THR A 538 -5.98 -16.24 2.33
CA THR A 538 -5.66 -17.04 1.14
C THR A 538 -6.85 -17.16 0.18
N PHE A 539 -8.06 -17.37 0.70
CA PHE A 539 -9.29 -17.32 -0.10
C PHE A 539 -9.48 -15.93 -0.76
N HIS A 540 -9.32 -14.84 -0.02
CA HIS A 540 -9.44 -13.48 -0.54
C HIS A 540 -8.44 -13.20 -1.67
N ALA A 541 -7.20 -13.64 -1.50
CA ALA A 541 -6.17 -13.52 -2.53
C ALA A 541 -6.54 -14.30 -3.81
N GLU A 542 -7.06 -15.53 -3.68
CA GLU A 542 -7.50 -16.35 -4.81
C GLU A 542 -8.70 -15.74 -5.55
N MET A 543 -9.62 -15.08 -4.83
CA MET A 543 -10.79 -14.42 -5.42
C MET A 543 -10.39 -13.15 -6.20
N VAL A 544 -9.48 -12.33 -5.63
CA VAL A 544 -9.04 -11.08 -6.26
C VAL A 544 -8.12 -11.36 -7.46
N LYS A 545 -7.28 -12.40 -7.35
CA LYS A 545 -6.21 -12.76 -8.30
C LYS A 545 -5.21 -11.62 -8.51
N PRO A 546 -4.57 -11.08 -7.44
CA PRO A 546 -3.48 -10.14 -7.62
C PRO A 546 -2.33 -10.82 -8.39
N VAL A 547 -1.60 -10.08 -9.21
CA VAL A 547 -0.55 -10.63 -10.10
C VAL A 547 0.53 -11.41 -9.33
N GLY A 548 0.81 -11.00 -8.09
CA GLY A 548 1.77 -11.63 -7.18
C GLY A 548 1.26 -12.86 -6.42
N TRP A 549 0.00 -13.28 -6.61
CA TRP A 549 -0.54 -14.51 -6.03
C TRP A 549 -0.59 -15.61 -7.08
N ARG A 550 0.36 -16.55 -7.01
CA ARG A 550 0.51 -17.69 -7.92
C ARG A 550 1.01 -18.93 -7.17
N PRO A 551 0.22 -19.49 -6.23
CA PRO A 551 0.61 -20.69 -5.50
C PRO A 551 0.84 -21.85 -6.46
N THR A 552 1.98 -22.55 -6.34
CA THR A 552 2.29 -23.74 -7.18
C THR A 552 1.85 -25.04 -6.53
N PHE A 553 1.36 -25.00 -5.29
CA PHE A 553 0.92 -26.19 -4.56
C PHE A 553 -0.35 -26.81 -5.17
N ARG A 554 -0.26 -28.08 -5.60
CA ARG A 554 -1.28 -28.77 -6.39
C ARG A 554 -2.60 -29.05 -5.64
N TYR A 555 -2.56 -29.27 -4.33
CA TYR A 555 -3.74 -29.65 -3.54
C TYR A 555 -4.47 -28.46 -2.91
N TYR A 556 -4.07 -27.22 -3.25
CA TYR A 556 -4.73 -26.03 -2.76
C TYR A 556 -5.98 -25.69 -3.59
N ASN A 557 -7.05 -25.32 -2.90
CA ASN A 557 -8.26 -24.76 -3.48
C ASN A 557 -8.78 -23.63 -2.58
N GLY A 558 -9.04 -22.45 -3.14
CA GLY A 558 -9.52 -21.29 -2.35
C GLY A 558 -10.84 -21.54 -1.61
N TRP A 559 -11.76 -22.33 -2.18
CA TRP A 559 -13.03 -22.66 -1.51
C TRP A 559 -12.84 -23.53 -0.28
N LEU A 560 -11.84 -24.42 -0.30
CA LEU A 560 -11.49 -25.22 0.88
C LEU A 560 -10.97 -24.34 2.01
N SER A 561 -10.18 -23.31 1.67
CA SER A 561 -9.73 -22.30 2.63
C SER A 561 -10.91 -21.47 3.18
N LEU A 562 -11.92 -21.14 2.37
CA LEU A 562 -13.13 -20.47 2.88
C LEU A 562 -13.88 -21.35 3.89
N ILE A 563 -14.06 -22.64 3.59
CA ILE A 563 -14.70 -23.60 4.51
C ILE A 563 -13.89 -23.67 5.81
N GLY A 564 -12.55 -23.75 5.74
CA GLY A 564 -11.69 -23.72 6.93
C GLY A 564 -11.82 -22.44 7.74
N ALA A 565 -11.95 -21.28 7.10
CA ALA A 565 -12.16 -20.02 7.80
C ALA A 565 -13.49 -20.00 8.56
N ILE A 566 -14.59 -20.40 7.89
CA ILE A 566 -15.92 -20.47 8.50
C ILE A 566 -15.93 -21.48 9.66
N LEU A 567 -15.29 -22.64 9.47
CA LEU A 567 -15.18 -23.68 10.50
C LEU A 567 -14.43 -23.17 11.74
N CYS A 568 -13.29 -22.50 11.57
CA CYS A 568 -12.55 -21.89 12.68
C CYS A 568 -13.42 -20.91 13.46
N VAL A 569 -14.16 -20.04 12.76
CA VAL A 569 -15.03 -19.04 13.38
C VAL A 569 -16.19 -19.69 14.11
N ALA A 570 -16.87 -20.66 13.50
CA ALA A 570 -17.98 -21.38 14.10
C ALA A 570 -17.55 -22.09 15.39
N VAL A 571 -16.45 -22.85 15.35
CA VAL A 571 -15.90 -23.55 16.51
C VAL A 571 -15.52 -22.57 17.63
N MET A 572 -14.92 -21.43 17.29
CA MET A 572 -14.54 -20.40 18.26
C MET A 572 -15.76 -19.83 19.02
N PHE A 573 -16.88 -19.59 18.33
CA PHE A 573 -18.13 -19.15 18.97
C PHE A 573 -18.82 -20.25 19.79
N LEU A 574 -18.76 -21.50 19.33
CA LEU A 574 -19.35 -22.65 20.02
C LEU A 574 -18.60 -23.00 21.31
N MET A 575 -17.29 -22.73 21.37
CA MET A 575 -16.50 -22.90 22.59
C MET A 575 -16.86 -21.85 23.66
N ASN A 576 -16.74 -20.56 23.33
CA ASN A 576 -16.95 -19.49 24.31
C ASN A 576 -17.22 -18.13 23.62
N TRP A 577 -18.50 -17.84 23.34
CA TRP A 577 -18.92 -16.69 22.54
C TRP A 577 -18.46 -15.30 23.04
N PRO A 578 -18.38 -14.96 24.35
CA PRO A 578 -17.88 -13.67 24.81
C PRO A 578 -16.39 -13.51 24.52
N THR A 579 -15.59 -14.54 24.77
CA THR A 579 -14.15 -14.49 24.46
C THR A 579 -13.89 -14.43 22.95
N ALA A 580 -14.72 -15.09 22.15
CA ALA A 580 -14.68 -15.01 20.69
C ALA A 580 -15.03 -13.60 20.19
N LEU A 581 -16.04 -12.95 20.79
CA LEU A 581 -16.43 -11.58 20.44
C LEU A 581 -15.30 -10.58 20.77
N VAL A 582 -14.65 -10.74 21.93
CA VAL A 582 -13.50 -9.91 22.32
C VAL A 582 -12.33 -10.11 21.36
N THR A 583 -11.98 -11.35 20.99
CA THR A 583 -10.88 -11.60 20.03
C THR A 583 -11.18 -11.01 18.64
N PHE A 584 -12.41 -11.14 18.16
CA PHE A 584 -12.84 -10.49 16.92
C PHE A 584 -12.80 -8.96 16.99
N GLY A 585 -13.24 -8.37 18.11
CA GLY A 585 -13.15 -6.93 18.34
C GLY A 585 -11.71 -6.43 18.29
N CYS A 586 -10.79 -7.14 18.96
CA CYS A 586 -9.35 -6.86 18.92
C CYS A 586 -8.77 -6.98 17.50
N LEU A 587 -9.14 -8.03 16.76
CA LEU A 587 -8.72 -8.22 15.37
C LEU A 587 -9.19 -7.10 14.45
N PHE A 588 -10.46 -6.72 14.56
CA PHE A 588 -11.04 -5.66 13.77
C PHE A 588 -10.38 -4.31 14.09
N ALA A 589 -10.10 -4.03 15.37
CA ALA A 589 -9.38 -2.83 15.79
C ALA A 589 -7.95 -2.80 15.22
N LEU A 590 -7.19 -3.90 15.30
CA LEU A 590 -5.84 -4.00 14.73
C LEU A 590 -5.86 -3.77 13.21
N TYR A 591 -6.82 -4.39 12.51
CA TYR A 591 -7.00 -4.21 11.07
C TYR A 591 -7.33 -2.76 10.70
N LEU A 592 -8.25 -2.11 11.43
CA LEU A 592 -8.59 -0.70 11.21
C LEU A 592 -7.42 0.26 11.45
N VAL A 593 -6.58 -0.01 12.46
CA VAL A 593 -5.38 0.79 12.74
C VAL A 593 -4.42 0.77 11.55
N VAL A 594 -4.23 -0.39 10.92
CA VAL A 594 -3.35 -0.53 9.75
C VAL A 594 -3.92 0.22 8.54
N ILE A 595 -5.23 0.06 8.26
CA ILE A 595 -5.90 0.76 7.16
C ILE A 595 -5.86 2.28 7.35
N TYR A 596 -6.15 2.78 8.55
CA TYR A 596 -6.20 4.20 8.83
C TYR A 596 -4.83 4.86 8.68
N ARG A 597 -3.77 4.14 9.06
CA ARG A 597 -2.40 4.67 9.03
C ARG A 597 -1.83 4.74 7.61
N LYS A 598 -2.24 3.87 6.68
CA LYS A 598 -1.68 3.74 5.33
C LYS A 598 -0.15 3.74 5.34
N PRO A 599 0.49 2.70 5.93
CA PRO A 599 1.94 2.64 5.99
C PRO A 599 2.56 2.73 4.58
N ASP A 600 3.70 3.43 4.44
CA ASP A 600 4.42 3.64 3.15
C ASP A 600 4.99 2.34 2.54
N VAL A 601 4.69 1.21 3.18
CA VAL A 601 5.21 -0.10 2.90
C VAL A 601 4.31 -0.77 1.84
N ASN A 602 4.65 -0.59 0.57
CA ASN A 602 3.83 -1.05 -0.55
C ASN A 602 4.33 -2.39 -1.10
N TRP A 603 3.95 -3.50 -0.47
CA TRP A 603 4.27 -4.86 -0.96
C TRP A 603 3.29 -5.37 -2.03
N GLY A 604 2.35 -4.53 -2.49
CA GLY A 604 1.22 -4.94 -3.31
C GLY A 604 0.21 -5.70 -2.46
N SER A 605 -0.83 -5.02 -2.00
CA SER A 605 -1.90 -5.66 -1.23
C SER A 605 -2.98 -6.23 -2.15
N SER A 606 -3.63 -7.32 -1.72
CA SER A 606 -4.83 -7.81 -2.39
C SER A 606 -5.93 -6.74 -2.43
N THR A 607 -6.00 -5.89 -1.39
CA THR A 607 -6.93 -4.75 -1.32
C THR A 607 -6.69 -3.72 -2.44
N GLN A 608 -5.43 -3.36 -2.72
CA GLN A 608 -5.10 -2.47 -3.84
C GLN A 608 -5.40 -3.11 -5.19
N ALA A 609 -5.05 -4.39 -5.38
CA ALA A 609 -5.37 -5.10 -6.61
C ALA A 609 -6.88 -5.17 -6.86
N GLN A 610 -7.67 -5.36 -5.80
CA GLN A 610 -9.13 -5.31 -5.87
C GLN A 610 -9.63 -3.93 -6.32
N THR A 611 -9.08 -2.84 -5.77
CA THR A 611 -9.47 -1.48 -6.20
C THR A 611 -9.16 -1.23 -7.68
N TYR A 612 -8.01 -1.71 -8.17
CA TYR A 612 -7.65 -1.62 -9.59
C TYR A 612 -8.61 -2.42 -10.47
N LYS A 613 -8.89 -3.69 -10.11
CA LYS A 613 -9.83 -4.55 -10.84
C LYS A 613 -11.25 -3.97 -10.85
N ALA A 614 -11.70 -3.44 -9.72
CA ALA A 614 -12.99 -2.77 -9.62
C ALA A 614 -13.05 -1.52 -10.52
N ALA A 615 -12.01 -0.69 -10.53
CA ALA A 615 -11.92 0.47 -11.40
C ALA A 615 -11.92 0.08 -12.88
N LEU A 616 -11.14 -0.94 -13.26
CA LEU A 616 -11.08 -1.45 -14.63
C LEU A 616 -12.44 -1.98 -15.10
N ASN A 617 -13.08 -2.84 -14.30
CA ASN A 617 -14.40 -3.38 -14.61
C ASN A 617 -15.44 -2.27 -14.75
N SER A 618 -15.42 -1.27 -13.85
CA SER A 618 -16.34 -0.13 -13.92
C SER A 618 -16.14 0.72 -15.18
N ILE A 619 -14.89 0.94 -15.60
CA ILE A 619 -14.57 1.68 -16.83
C ILE A 619 -15.00 0.89 -18.06
N GLN A 620 -14.80 -0.43 -18.07
CA GLN A 620 -15.21 -1.30 -19.17
C GLN A 620 -16.74 -1.37 -19.28
N GLU A 621 -17.45 -1.46 -18.16
CA GLU A 621 -18.92 -1.40 -18.14
C GLU A 621 -19.45 -0.08 -18.70
N LEU A 622 -18.78 1.04 -18.37
CA LEU A 622 -19.13 2.36 -18.90
C LEU A 622 -19.03 2.45 -20.43
N VAL A 623 -18.16 1.66 -21.08
CA VAL A 623 -18.05 1.66 -22.56
C VAL A 623 -19.34 1.19 -23.22
N HIS A 624 -20.11 0.32 -22.57
CA HIS A 624 -21.35 -0.24 -23.13
C HIS A 624 -22.59 0.64 -22.90
N ILE A 625 -22.52 1.65 -22.02
CA ILE A 625 -23.66 2.52 -21.69
C ILE A 625 -23.82 3.61 -22.75
N GLU A 626 -24.98 3.76 -23.39
CA GLU A 626 -25.24 4.79 -24.41
C GLU A 626 -25.14 6.22 -23.86
N GLU A 627 -24.68 7.15 -24.72
CA GLU A 627 -24.56 8.56 -24.36
C GLU A 627 -25.94 9.23 -24.41
N HIS A 628 -26.37 9.81 -23.30
CA HIS A 628 -27.63 10.54 -23.19
C HIS A 628 -27.38 11.93 -22.60
N VAL A 629 -28.12 12.94 -23.08
CA VAL A 629 -27.96 14.35 -22.68
C VAL A 629 -28.00 14.55 -21.16
N LYS A 630 -28.89 13.83 -20.45
CA LYS A 630 -28.98 13.83 -18.97
C LYS A 630 -27.72 13.38 -18.24
N ASN A 631 -26.97 12.48 -18.88
CA ASN A 631 -25.75 11.91 -18.33
C ASN A 631 -24.53 12.78 -18.70
N TYR A 632 -24.72 13.87 -19.44
CA TYR A 632 -23.65 14.80 -19.74
C TYR A 632 -23.02 15.32 -18.44
N ARG A 633 -21.69 15.28 -18.40
CA ARG A 633 -20.87 15.84 -17.32
C ARG A 633 -19.71 16.59 -17.98
N PRO A 634 -19.39 17.82 -17.56
CA PRO A 634 -18.24 18.52 -18.09
C PRO A 634 -16.96 17.84 -17.60
N GLN A 635 -16.25 17.16 -18.49
CA GLN A 635 -14.98 16.49 -18.26
C GLN A 635 -13.87 17.38 -18.82
N ILE A 636 -13.13 18.05 -17.94
CA ILE A 636 -12.29 19.19 -18.33
C ILE A 636 -10.82 18.80 -18.43
N LEU A 637 -10.20 19.06 -19.58
CA LEU A 637 -8.75 19.12 -19.76
C LEU A 637 -8.30 20.57 -19.53
N VAL A 638 -7.65 20.81 -18.39
CA VAL A 638 -7.09 22.12 -18.04
C VAL A 638 -5.67 22.20 -18.55
N LEU A 639 -5.40 23.08 -19.52
CA LEU A 639 -4.04 23.39 -19.97
C LEU A 639 -3.36 24.32 -18.96
N SER A 640 -3.08 23.80 -17.77
CA SER A 640 -2.52 24.56 -16.65
C SER A 640 -1.03 24.84 -16.79
N GLY A 641 -0.30 24.03 -17.57
CA GLY A 641 1.14 23.91 -17.36
C GLY A 641 1.40 23.21 -16.03
N LEU A 642 2.36 23.67 -15.24
CA LEU A 642 2.46 23.26 -13.84
C LEU A 642 1.20 23.71 -13.06
N PRO A 643 0.46 22.81 -12.40
CA PRO A 643 -0.69 23.18 -11.57
C PRO A 643 -0.36 24.24 -10.49
N SER A 644 0.87 24.23 -9.97
CA SER A 644 1.37 25.20 -8.99
C SER A 644 1.61 26.59 -9.59
N ALA A 645 1.89 26.70 -10.89
CA ALA A 645 2.14 27.96 -11.57
C ALA A 645 0.85 28.76 -11.81
N ARG A 646 -0.27 28.06 -12.06
CA ARG A 646 -1.58 28.67 -12.34
C ARG A 646 -2.70 28.15 -11.42
N PRO A 647 -2.58 28.32 -10.08
CA PRO A 647 -3.60 27.81 -9.16
C PRO A 647 -5.02 28.30 -9.43
N PRO A 648 -5.29 29.58 -9.77
CA PRO A 648 -6.65 30.04 -10.04
C PRO A 648 -7.33 29.31 -11.21
N LEU A 649 -6.58 28.91 -12.23
CA LEU A 649 -7.12 28.18 -13.38
C LEU A 649 -7.52 26.75 -12.98
N VAL A 650 -6.69 26.10 -12.19
CA VAL A 650 -6.96 24.75 -11.63
C VAL A 650 -8.15 24.82 -10.67
N ASP A 651 -8.20 25.81 -9.79
CA ASP A 651 -9.29 26.01 -8.84
C ASP A 651 -10.63 26.31 -9.52
N PHE A 652 -10.61 27.08 -10.61
CA PHE A 652 -11.79 27.34 -11.41
C PHE A 652 -12.31 26.07 -12.07
N GLY A 653 -11.44 25.30 -12.74
CA GLY A 653 -11.80 24.00 -13.32
C GLY A 653 -12.34 23.02 -12.28
N TYR A 654 -11.72 22.98 -11.09
CA TYR A 654 -12.17 22.15 -9.99
C TYR A 654 -13.52 22.59 -9.41
N SER A 655 -13.84 23.89 -9.43
CA SER A 655 -15.15 24.40 -9.00
C SER A 655 -16.29 23.86 -9.88
N ILE A 656 -16.02 23.67 -11.17
CA ILE A 656 -16.97 23.06 -12.12
C ILE A 656 -17.07 21.54 -11.86
N CYS A 657 -15.95 20.80 -11.89
CA CYS A 657 -15.95 19.33 -11.83
C CYS A 657 -16.23 18.75 -10.42
N LYS A 658 -15.61 19.33 -9.39
CA LYS A 658 -15.63 18.93 -7.98
C LYS A 658 -15.51 17.40 -7.73
N HIS A 659 -16.60 16.72 -7.40
CA HIS A 659 -16.63 15.27 -7.13
C HIS A 659 -17.50 14.51 -8.13
N LEU A 660 -18.03 15.19 -9.14
CA LEU A 660 -19.03 14.65 -10.05
C LEU A 660 -18.45 14.39 -11.45
N SER A 661 -17.40 15.12 -11.83
CA SER A 661 -16.77 15.01 -13.14
C SER A 661 -15.28 14.81 -13.04
N MET A 662 -14.70 14.35 -14.16
CA MET A 662 -13.27 14.17 -14.31
C MET A 662 -12.58 15.49 -14.69
N MET A 663 -11.37 15.69 -14.17
CA MET A 663 -10.52 16.84 -14.46
C MET A 663 -9.09 16.34 -14.70
N VAL A 664 -8.47 16.76 -15.80
CA VAL A 664 -7.07 16.47 -16.14
C VAL A 664 -6.31 17.77 -16.24
N CYS A 665 -5.21 17.91 -15.52
CA CYS A 665 -4.25 19.01 -15.67
C CYS A 665 -3.17 18.59 -16.67
N GLY A 666 -3.17 19.24 -17.83
CA GLY A 666 -2.19 19.05 -18.89
C GLY A 666 -0.97 19.97 -18.72
N HIS A 667 0.21 19.38 -18.77
CA HIS A 667 1.49 20.09 -18.79
C HIS A 667 2.26 19.72 -20.06
N ILE A 668 2.71 20.74 -20.80
CA ILE A 668 3.48 20.58 -22.03
C ILE A 668 4.87 21.15 -21.79
N VAL A 669 5.89 20.33 -22.00
CA VAL A 669 7.30 20.69 -21.81
C VAL A 669 8.01 20.61 -23.16
N LYS A 670 8.62 21.72 -23.59
CA LYS A 670 9.30 21.81 -24.88
C LYS A 670 10.52 20.90 -24.97
N THR A 671 11.20 20.63 -23.84
CA THR A 671 12.40 19.80 -23.76
C THR A 671 12.08 18.32 -23.52
N PRO A 672 12.93 17.39 -24.01
CA PRO A 672 12.79 15.97 -23.70
C PRO A 672 13.14 15.69 -22.23
N LEU A 673 12.32 14.87 -21.56
CA LEU A 673 12.53 14.55 -20.15
C LEU A 673 12.98 13.09 -19.97
N ASN A 674 13.97 12.88 -19.10
CA ASN A 674 14.30 11.54 -18.63
C ASN A 674 13.16 10.95 -17.80
N GLN A 675 12.96 9.63 -17.87
CA GLN A 675 11.87 8.92 -17.16
C GLN A 675 11.84 9.20 -15.65
N ARG A 676 13.00 9.24 -14.98
CA ARG A 676 13.08 9.62 -13.56
C ARG A 676 12.55 11.03 -13.29
N THR A 677 12.86 11.98 -14.17
CA THR A 677 12.40 13.37 -14.05
C THR A 677 10.89 13.46 -14.30
N ARG A 678 10.37 12.72 -15.29
CA ARG A 678 8.94 12.59 -15.56
C ARG A 678 8.16 12.03 -14.36
N THR A 679 8.64 10.94 -13.76
CA THR A 679 8.04 10.35 -12.55
C THR A 679 8.13 11.31 -11.37
N SER A 680 9.25 12.01 -11.21
CA SER A 680 9.43 13.02 -10.15
C SER A 680 8.42 14.17 -10.29
N TYR A 681 8.27 14.75 -11.49
CA TYR A 681 7.24 15.78 -11.74
C TYR A 681 5.85 15.25 -11.41
N THR A 682 5.51 14.06 -11.91
CA THR A 682 4.19 13.45 -11.71
C THR A 682 3.87 13.25 -10.22
N GLN A 683 4.78 12.65 -9.46
CA GLN A 683 4.61 12.44 -8.02
C GLN A 683 4.50 13.77 -7.25
N ARG A 684 5.34 14.75 -7.59
CA ARG A 684 5.29 16.10 -6.98
C ARG A 684 3.93 16.77 -7.22
N MET A 685 3.42 16.71 -8.45
CA MET A 685 2.14 17.32 -8.80
C MET A 685 0.97 16.60 -8.13
N TYR A 686 0.99 15.27 -8.03
CA TYR A 686 -0.02 14.54 -7.28
C TYR A 686 0.01 14.85 -5.77
N HIS A 687 1.20 15.07 -5.19
CA HIS A 687 1.31 15.56 -3.82
C HIS A 687 0.71 16.96 -3.66
N TRP A 688 1.05 17.89 -4.55
CA TRP A 688 0.47 19.23 -4.54
C TRP A 688 -1.06 19.21 -4.65
N LEU A 689 -1.63 18.42 -5.58
CA LEU A 689 -3.08 18.27 -5.74
C LEU A 689 -3.73 17.68 -4.47
N ARG A 690 -3.09 16.70 -3.83
CA ARG A 690 -3.58 16.07 -2.59
C ARG A 690 -3.59 17.06 -1.43
N ASP A 691 -2.53 17.84 -1.27
CA ASP A 691 -2.40 18.86 -0.22
C ASP A 691 -3.46 19.97 -0.37
N HIS A 692 -3.74 20.36 -1.61
CA HIS A 692 -4.77 21.36 -1.95
C HIS A 692 -6.20 20.79 -1.94
N LYS A 693 -6.37 19.47 -1.76
CA LYS A 693 -7.64 18.73 -1.81
C LYS A 693 -8.37 18.83 -3.16
N ILE A 694 -7.60 18.88 -4.24
CA ILE A 694 -8.09 18.91 -5.62
C ILE A 694 -8.05 17.49 -6.17
N LYS A 695 -9.20 16.97 -6.59
CA LYS A 695 -9.29 15.65 -7.24
C LYS A 695 -9.15 15.82 -8.75
N ALA A 696 -7.92 15.76 -9.24
CA ALA A 696 -7.60 15.83 -10.67
C ALA A 696 -6.50 14.83 -11.04
N PHE A 697 -6.47 14.44 -12.32
CA PHE A 697 -5.38 13.68 -12.91
C PHE A 697 -4.33 14.63 -13.49
N TYR A 698 -3.08 14.19 -13.54
CA TYR A 698 -1.99 14.96 -14.13
C TYR A 698 -1.47 14.23 -15.37
N SER A 699 -1.39 14.95 -16.50
CA SER A 699 -0.87 14.43 -17.77
C SER A 699 0.24 15.31 -18.30
N LEU A 700 1.33 14.70 -18.74
CA LEU A 700 2.55 15.37 -19.19
C LEU A 700 2.87 14.97 -20.64
N ALA A 701 3.00 15.96 -21.52
CA ALA A 701 3.54 15.82 -22.86
C ALA A 701 4.90 16.54 -22.92
N ASP A 702 5.94 15.85 -23.38
CA ASP A 702 7.31 16.37 -23.50
C ASP A 702 7.80 16.32 -24.96
N ASN A 703 8.93 16.99 -25.25
CA ASN A 703 9.56 17.02 -26.57
C ASN A 703 8.64 17.48 -27.72
N THR A 704 7.72 18.41 -27.45
CA THR A 704 6.75 18.89 -28.44
C THR A 704 6.51 20.39 -28.28
N GLY A 705 6.12 21.05 -29.38
CA GLY A 705 5.62 22.42 -29.36
C GLY A 705 4.29 22.52 -28.62
N PHE A 706 3.88 23.74 -28.26
CA PHE A 706 2.64 23.95 -27.49
C PHE A 706 1.40 23.45 -28.23
N LYS A 707 1.34 23.65 -29.54
CA LYS A 707 0.20 23.24 -30.38
C LYS A 707 0.12 21.73 -30.50
N GLU A 708 1.22 21.09 -30.89
CA GLU A 708 1.29 19.64 -31.09
C GLU A 708 1.07 18.90 -29.77
N GLY A 709 1.70 19.38 -28.69
CA GLY A 709 1.53 18.82 -27.34
C GLY A 709 0.10 18.96 -26.82
N ALA A 710 -0.56 20.11 -27.05
CA ALA A 710 -1.96 20.30 -26.67
C ALA A 710 -2.89 19.40 -27.48
N GLN A 711 -2.67 19.27 -28.79
CA GLN A 711 -3.43 18.37 -29.65
C GLN A 711 -3.29 16.90 -29.22
N ALA A 712 -2.06 16.47 -28.90
CA ALA A 712 -1.82 15.13 -28.36
C ALA A 712 -2.55 14.91 -27.04
N LEU A 713 -2.54 15.88 -26.13
CA LEU A 713 -3.29 15.81 -24.88
C LEU A 713 -4.81 15.77 -25.09
N MET A 714 -5.35 16.50 -26.06
CA MET A 714 -6.78 16.47 -26.39
C MET A 714 -7.23 15.10 -26.89
N GLN A 715 -6.39 14.43 -27.69
CA GLN A 715 -6.72 13.14 -28.31
C GLN A 715 -6.45 11.93 -27.39
N LEU A 716 -5.37 11.98 -26.61
CA LEU A 716 -4.85 10.82 -25.85
C LEU A 716 -5.19 10.85 -24.36
N SER A 717 -5.70 11.97 -23.82
CA SER A 717 -6.05 12.02 -22.39
C SER A 717 -7.33 11.24 -22.09
N GLY A 718 -7.26 10.39 -21.06
CA GLY A 718 -8.40 9.60 -20.58
C GLY A 718 -8.35 8.12 -20.95
N LEU A 719 -9.38 7.37 -20.56
CA LEU A 719 -9.52 5.93 -20.85
C LEU A 719 -10.98 5.59 -21.15
N GLY A 720 -11.25 4.97 -22.30
CA GLY A 720 -12.62 4.63 -22.72
C GLY A 720 -13.51 5.87 -22.82
N LYS A 721 -14.70 5.83 -22.19
CA LYS A 721 -15.60 7.00 -22.10
C LYS A 721 -15.21 8.01 -21.02
N MET A 722 -14.22 7.69 -20.17
CA MET A 722 -13.63 8.63 -19.23
C MET A 722 -12.54 9.44 -19.93
N LYS A 723 -12.93 10.29 -20.88
CA LYS A 723 -12.04 11.21 -21.62
C LYS A 723 -12.52 12.65 -21.50
N PRO A 724 -11.65 13.68 -21.63
CA PRO A 724 -12.10 15.06 -21.63
C PRO A 724 -13.05 15.35 -22.79
N ASN A 725 -14.11 16.12 -22.53
CA ASN A 725 -15.04 16.63 -23.54
C ASN A 725 -14.99 18.17 -23.66
N MET A 726 -14.21 18.81 -22.80
CA MET A 726 -14.03 20.25 -22.74
C MET A 726 -12.57 20.59 -22.45
N VAL A 727 -12.02 21.59 -23.14
CA VAL A 727 -10.70 22.16 -22.89
C VAL A 727 -10.87 23.49 -22.17
N LEU A 728 -10.14 23.67 -21.07
CA LEU A 728 -10.05 24.92 -20.33
C LEU A 728 -8.62 25.46 -20.43
N MET A 729 -8.47 26.67 -20.97
CA MET A 729 -7.19 27.35 -21.10
C MET A 729 -7.21 28.74 -20.47
N GLY A 730 -6.03 29.22 -20.06
CA GLY A 730 -5.87 30.59 -19.62
C GLY A 730 -5.76 31.55 -20.81
N TYR A 731 -6.25 32.77 -20.63
CA TYR A 731 -6.06 33.86 -21.60
C TYR A 731 -4.58 34.29 -21.65
N LYS A 732 -4.00 34.39 -22.84
CA LYS A 732 -2.61 34.84 -23.04
C LYS A 732 -2.57 36.38 -23.00
N ARG A 733 -2.08 36.93 -21.88
CA ARG A 733 -2.04 38.40 -21.64
C ARG A 733 -0.91 39.09 -22.39
N ASP A 734 0.20 38.39 -22.57
CA ASP A 734 1.43 38.81 -23.25
C ASP A 734 1.38 38.67 -24.78
N TRP A 735 0.18 38.54 -25.37
CA TRP A 735 0.00 38.29 -26.81
C TRP A 735 0.57 39.41 -27.71
N ASN A 736 0.67 40.63 -27.18
CA ASN A 736 1.23 41.79 -27.89
C ASN A 736 2.77 41.83 -27.88
N THR A 737 3.41 41.17 -26.92
CA THR A 737 4.87 41.16 -26.71
C THR A 737 5.52 39.81 -27.04
N CYS A 738 4.73 38.76 -27.20
CA CYS A 738 5.24 37.41 -27.44
C CYS A 738 5.72 37.21 -28.88
N PRO A 739 6.60 36.21 -29.13
CA PRO A 739 6.98 35.80 -30.48
C PRO A 739 5.76 35.39 -31.32
N GLU A 740 5.79 35.69 -32.62
CA GLU A 740 4.70 35.40 -33.56
C GLU A 740 4.34 33.89 -33.60
N GLU A 741 5.34 33.01 -33.48
CA GLU A 741 5.16 31.56 -33.42
C GLU A 741 4.29 31.11 -32.23
N GLU A 742 4.47 31.71 -31.04
CA GLU A 742 3.71 31.33 -29.85
C GLU A 742 2.25 31.82 -29.92
N LEU A 743 2.03 32.98 -30.54
CA LEU A 743 0.70 33.52 -30.80
C LEU A 743 -0.07 32.60 -31.76
N ASN A 744 0.58 32.21 -32.86
CA ASN A 744 0.04 31.27 -33.84
C ASN A 744 -0.20 29.88 -33.23
N ALA A 745 0.67 29.42 -32.32
CA ALA A 745 0.46 28.17 -31.59
C ALA A 745 -0.78 28.25 -30.69
N TYR A 746 -0.96 29.34 -29.93
CA TYR A 746 -2.14 29.54 -29.07
C TYR A 746 -3.44 29.55 -29.87
N PHE A 747 -3.46 30.29 -30.99
CA PHE A 747 -4.60 30.31 -31.91
C PHE A 747 -4.83 28.95 -32.59
N GLY A 748 -3.76 28.25 -32.94
CA GLY A 748 -3.81 26.90 -33.47
C GLY A 748 -4.44 25.88 -32.51
N VAL A 749 -4.23 26.04 -31.20
CA VAL A 749 -4.85 25.19 -30.16
C VAL A 749 -6.35 25.40 -30.09
N ILE A 750 -6.82 26.64 -30.23
CA ILE A 750 -8.25 26.98 -30.30
C ILE A 750 -8.91 26.26 -31.48
N HIS A 751 -8.29 26.33 -32.65
CA HIS A 751 -8.78 25.61 -33.82
C HIS A 751 -8.73 24.09 -33.65
N ALA A 752 -7.64 23.56 -33.09
CA ALA A 752 -7.50 22.12 -32.83
C ALA A 752 -8.61 21.59 -31.90
N ALA A 753 -8.98 22.35 -30.87
CA ALA A 753 -10.09 21.98 -29.98
C ALA A 753 -11.42 21.87 -30.73
N PHE A 754 -11.70 22.79 -31.65
CA PHE A 754 -12.91 22.75 -32.48
C PHE A 754 -12.86 21.65 -33.53
N ASP A 755 -11.70 21.40 -34.17
CA ASP A 755 -11.51 20.34 -35.15
C ASP A 755 -11.75 18.94 -34.53
N ILE A 756 -11.51 18.77 -33.23
CA ILE A 756 -11.75 17.52 -32.47
C ILE A 756 -13.17 17.48 -31.85
N TYR A 757 -14.03 18.47 -32.13
CA TYR A 757 -15.37 18.59 -31.54
C TYR A 757 -15.39 18.64 -30.00
N LEU A 758 -14.36 19.24 -29.41
CA LEU A 758 -14.33 19.54 -27.97
C LEU A 758 -14.93 20.91 -27.70
N SER A 759 -15.56 21.05 -26.53
CA SER A 759 -15.96 22.36 -26.04
C SER A 759 -14.72 23.15 -25.58
N LEU A 760 -14.70 24.46 -25.77
CA LEU A 760 -13.57 25.30 -25.39
C LEU A 760 -14.01 26.36 -24.39
N ALA A 761 -13.21 26.56 -23.34
CA ALA A 761 -13.32 27.72 -22.49
C ALA A 761 -11.98 28.41 -22.26
N ILE A 762 -12.00 29.75 -22.31
CA ILE A 762 -10.85 30.62 -22.06
C ILE A 762 -11.16 31.48 -20.85
N LEU A 763 -10.38 31.32 -19.78
CA LEU A 763 -10.51 32.10 -18.56
C LEU A 763 -9.52 33.27 -18.58
N ARG A 764 -10.01 34.48 -18.32
CA ARG A 764 -9.20 35.68 -18.07
C ARG A 764 -9.44 36.15 -16.63
N ALA A 765 -8.37 36.37 -15.89
CA ALA A 765 -8.40 37.04 -14.59
C ALA A 765 -7.76 38.44 -14.69
N PRO A 766 -8.21 39.44 -13.90
CA PRO A 766 -7.69 40.81 -13.98
C PRO A 766 -6.17 40.92 -13.80
N GLU A 767 -5.64 40.21 -12.80
CA GLU A 767 -4.21 40.21 -12.44
C GLU A 767 -3.40 39.16 -13.21
N GLY A 768 -4.02 38.44 -14.16
CA GLY A 768 -3.43 37.29 -14.83
C GLY A 768 -3.60 35.98 -14.07
N LEU A 769 -3.11 34.89 -14.67
CA LEU A 769 -3.24 33.53 -14.14
C LEU A 769 -1.90 32.90 -13.80
N ASP A 770 -0.79 33.52 -14.21
CA ASP A 770 0.56 33.00 -14.03
C ASP A 770 1.22 33.62 -12.80
N PHE A 771 1.51 32.79 -11.81
CA PHE A 771 2.16 33.17 -10.56
C PHE A 771 3.53 32.50 -10.41
N SER A 772 4.09 32.00 -11.54
CA SER A 772 5.43 31.44 -11.61
C SER A 772 6.46 32.45 -11.09
N GLY A 773 7.21 32.11 -10.03
CA GLY A 773 8.23 32.96 -9.42
C GLY A 773 7.78 33.80 -8.20
N LEU A 774 6.47 33.98 -7.99
CA LEU A 774 5.94 34.66 -6.79
C LEU A 774 5.65 33.69 -5.65
N ILE A 775 5.30 32.45 -5.99
CA ILE A 775 5.02 31.38 -5.04
C ILE A 775 6.28 30.51 -4.94
N ALA A 776 6.72 30.21 -3.72
CA ALA A 776 7.68 29.16 -3.48
C ALA A 776 7.15 27.89 -4.11
N GLU A 777 7.98 27.29 -4.95
CA GLU A 777 7.92 25.86 -5.07
C GLU A 777 8.50 25.28 -3.78
N SER A 778 7.70 25.24 -2.71
CA SER A 778 8.02 24.70 -1.38
C SER A 778 8.39 23.20 -1.40
N TYR A 779 8.54 22.61 -2.59
CA TYR A 779 8.89 21.24 -2.88
C TYR A 779 10.10 21.09 -3.83
N ILE A 780 10.78 22.18 -4.24
CA ILE A 780 12.13 22.10 -4.81
C ILE A 780 13.12 22.03 -3.65
N SER A 781 13.36 20.84 -3.11
CA SER A 781 14.72 20.55 -2.67
C SER A 781 15.53 20.26 -3.93
N PRO A 782 16.58 21.03 -4.27
CA PRO A 782 17.53 20.58 -5.25
C PRO A 782 18.18 19.32 -4.68
N ILE A 783 17.92 18.16 -5.29
CA ILE A 783 18.86 17.06 -5.18
C ILE A 783 20.14 17.62 -5.81
N PRO A 784 21.29 17.65 -5.12
CA PRO A 784 22.51 18.21 -5.67
C PRO A 784 22.84 17.44 -6.95
N ILE A 785 22.69 18.10 -8.09
CA ILE A 785 23.28 17.65 -9.34
C ILE A 785 24.75 17.98 -9.19
N ALA A 786 25.53 17.01 -8.72
CA ALA A 786 26.98 17.09 -8.84
C ALA A 786 27.32 17.06 -10.34
N VAL A 787 27.38 18.24 -10.95
CA VAL A 787 28.12 18.43 -12.20
C VAL A 787 29.56 18.61 -11.78
N SER A 788 30.25 17.50 -11.52
CA SER A 788 31.71 17.49 -11.43
C SER A 788 32.27 17.49 -12.86
N GLY A 789 32.43 18.69 -13.43
CA GLY A 789 33.39 18.94 -14.50
C GLY A 789 34.68 19.48 -13.87
N PRO A 790 35.87 19.04 -14.29
CA PRO A 790 37.12 19.51 -13.71
C PRO A 790 37.28 21.01 -14.00
N ALA A 791 37.65 21.76 -12.96
CA ALA A 791 37.98 23.16 -13.05
C ALA A 791 39.31 23.31 -13.78
N ASP A 792 39.27 23.81 -15.02
CA ASP A 792 40.43 24.46 -15.63
C ASP A 792 40.38 25.95 -15.30
N ARG A 793 41.34 26.37 -14.47
CA ARG A 793 41.74 27.75 -14.27
C ARG A 793 42.72 28.11 -15.39
N SER A 794 42.30 28.91 -16.36
CA SER A 794 43.16 29.87 -17.06
C SER A 794 42.33 30.68 -18.07
N ALA A 795 42.86 31.86 -18.42
CA ALA A 795 42.37 32.84 -19.41
C ALA A 795 41.29 33.85 -18.94
N VAL A 796 41.80 34.97 -18.41
CA VAL A 796 41.23 36.31 -18.65
C VAL A 796 41.48 36.66 -20.13
N PRO A 797 40.51 37.25 -20.85
CA PRO A 797 40.75 38.61 -21.32
C PRO A 797 39.54 39.55 -21.17
N SER A 798 39.90 40.78 -20.83
CA SER A 798 39.17 42.03 -20.97
C SER A 798 38.68 42.31 -22.40
N GLY A 799 37.48 42.89 -22.53
CA GLY A 799 36.97 43.46 -23.78
C GLY A 799 35.61 44.14 -23.58
N SER A 800 35.64 45.47 -23.45
CA SER A 800 34.52 46.41 -23.40
C SER A 800 33.86 46.63 -24.77
N LEU A 801 32.54 46.82 -24.83
CA LEU A 801 31.81 47.81 -25.67
C LEU A 801 30.27 47.77 -25.37
N ASP A 802 29.75 48.78 -24.62
CA ASP A 802 28.74 49.80 -25.03
C ASP A 802 27.57 49.38 -25.98
N VAL A 803 26.23 49.64 -25.83
CA VAL A 803 25.32 50.67 -25.22
C VAL A 803 23.82 50.14 -25.32
N PRO A 804 22.69 50.85 -25.00
CA PRO A 804 22.12 51.39 -23.73
C PRO A 804 20.71 50.86 -23.30
N GLY A 805 20.36 51.07 -22.02
CA GLY A 805 19.18 51.88 -21.60
C GLY A 805 17.86 51.21 -21.17
N ILE A 806 17.55 51.24 -19.86
CA ILE A 806 16.44 51.97 -19.20
C ILE A 806 16.43 51.65 -17.69
N ALA A 807 16.43 52.70 -16.87
CA ALA A 807 16.56 52.69 -15.41
C ALA A 807 15.27 52.32 -14.64
N PRO A 808 15.38 52.03 -13.34
CA PRO A 808 14.65 52.86 -12.38
C PRO A 808 15.50 53.34 -11.19
N ALA A 809 14.96 54.38 -10.56
CA ALA A 809 15.65 55.30 -9.68
C ALA A 809 16.02 54.77 -8.27
N THR A 810 17.11 55.37 -7.82
CA THR A 810 17.76 55.45 -6.51
C THR A 810 16.91 55.51 -5.24
N LEU A 811 17.43 54.92 -4.16
CA LEU A 811 17.74 55.62 -2.90
C LEU A 811 18.78 54.81 -2.08
N LYS A 812 19.86 55.49 -1.63
CA LYS A 812 21.03 54.95 -0.90
C LYS A 812 20.79 54.91 0.63
N PRO A 813 21.56 54.08 1.38
CA PRO A 813 21.62 54.09 2.85
C PRO A 813 22.80 54.93 3.37
N SER A 814 22.74 55.37 4.64
CA SER A 814 23.88 55.93 5.37
C SER A 814 24.11 55.19 6.70
N ALA A 815 25.37 55.20 7.12
CA ALA A 815 26.01 54.25 8.01
C ALA A 815 26.37 54.82 9.41
N SER A 816 26.99 53.94 10.20
CA SER A 816 28.02 54.15 11.25
C SER A 816 27.58 54.47 12.68
N THR A 817 28.27 54.12 13.79
CA THR A 817 29.30 53.13 14.20
C THR A 817 29.51 53.37 15.72
N ALA A 818 30.03 52.37 16.46
CA ALA A 818 31.07 52.49 17.52
C ALA A 818 30.73 52.19 19.01
N SER A 819 31.53 51.24 19.53
CA SER A 819 32.14 51.10 20.89
C SER A 819 31.22 50.88 22.11
N GLY A 820 31.53 50.03 23.10
CA GLY A 820 32.71 49.24 23.41
C GLY A 820 32.87 49.07 24.94
N TRP A 821 33.27 47.86 25.36
CA TRP A 821 34.10 47.52 26.55
C TRP A 821 33.49 47.38 27.96
N SER A 822 33.49 46.12 28.46
CA SER A 822 34.36 45.61 29.55
C SER A 822 33.72 44.95 30.80
N GLU A 823 34.07 43.67 30.96
CA GLU A 823 34.57 42.93 32.15
C GLU A 823 33.79 42.74 33.48
N LYS A 824 33.56 41.44 33.75
CA LYS A 824 33.99 40.60 34.90
C LYS A 824 33.19 40.54 36.22
N LYS A 825 32.74 39.30 36.45
CA LYS A 825 32.96 38.37 37.60
C LYS A 825 32.18 38.54 38.93
N ALA A 826 31.32 37.53 39.13
CA ALA A 826 31.38 36.44 40.12
C ALA A 826 31.22 36.70 41.63
N ASN A 827 30.14 36.11 42.17
CA ASN A 827 29.95 35.32 43.41
C ASN A 827 28.54 35.63 43.94
N SER A 828 27.77 34.79 44.64
CA SER A 828 27.66 33.34 44.90
C SER A 828 26.47 33.19 45.88
N GLN A 829 25.87 32.00 45.95
CA GLN A 829 25.07 31.45 47.07
C GLN A 829 23.53 31.63 47.13
N GLU A 830 22.85 30.51 46.86
CA GLU A 830 21.98 29.72 47.76
C GLU A 830 20.69 30.32 48.36
N SER A 831 19.53 29.73 48.01
CA SER A 831 18.82 28.69 48.82
C SER A 831 17.28 28.81 48.93
N LEU A 832 16.66 27.62 48.79
CA LEU A 832 15.54 27.00 49.54
C LEU A 832 14.03 27.41 49.38
N HIS A 833 13.25 26.37 49.01
CA HIS A 833 11.93 25.88 49.55
C HIS A 833 10.66 26.75 49.40
N SER A 834 9.41 26.25 49.30
CA SER A 834 8.78 24.92 49.23
C SER A 834 7.24 25.07 49.09
N GLN A 835 6.56 24.05 48.51
CA GLN A 835 5.19 23.55 48.78
C GLN A 835 3.96 24.48 48.57
N GLY A 836 2.75 24.03 48.17
CA GLY A 836 2.22 22.70 47.84
C GLY A 836 0.68 22.72 47.64
N SER A 837 0.15 21.68 46.94
CA SER A 837 -1.22 21.08 47.01
C SER A 837 -2.45 21.95 46.62
N SER A 838 -3.62 21.49 46.14
CA SER A 838 -4.28 20.18 45.95
C SER A 838 -5.59 20.32 45.10
N SER A 839 -6.01 19.22 44.43
CA SER A 839 -7.36 18.66 44.07
C SER A 839 -8.65 19.53 44.04
N GLU A 840 -9.77 19.29 43.30
CA GLU A 840 -10.32 18.20 42.46
C GLU A 840 -11.68 18.63 41.78
N GLN A 841 -12.06 17.96 40.67
CA GLN A 841 -13.39 17.46 40.20
C GLN A 841 -14.63 18.41 39.98
N THR A 842 -15.13 18.69 38.75
CA THR A 842 -16.08 17.99 37.80
C THR A 842 -17.40 18.82 37.55
N PRO A 843 -18.38 18.47 36.65
CA PRO A 843 -18.89 19.30 35.52
C PRO A 843 -20.44 19.56 35.64
N PRO A 844 -21.33 19.65 34.61
CA PRO A 844 -21.29 20.03 33.18
C PRO A 844 -22.33 21.12 32.78
N GLY A 845 -22.34 21.60 31.53
CA GLY A 845 -23.48 22.36 30.97
C GLY A 845 -23.20 23.16 29.68
N THR A 846 -23.94 22.86 28.61
CA THR A 846 -24.14 23.71 27.40
C THR A 846 -25.55 24.34 27.50
N PRO A 847 -25.95 25.44 26.80
CA PRO A 847 -25.52 25.87 25.45
C PRO A 847 -25.48 27.42 25.19
N ALA A 848 -25.17 27.76 23.93
CA ALA A 848 -25.55 28.98 23.18
C ALA A 848 -24.86 30.33 23.49
N MET A 849 -24.05 30.80 22.53
CA MET A 849 -23.51 32.17 22.51
C MET A 849 -24.03 32.92 21.27
N LYS A 850 -24.76 34.02 21.53
CA LYS A 850 -25.13 35.06 20.56
C LYS A 850 -23.96 36.04 20.36
N ARG A 851 -23.89 36.60 19.15
CA ARG A 851 -22.98 37.68 18.72
C ARG A 851 -23.26 39.00 19.46
N ALA A 852 -22.21 39.77 19.72
CA ALA A 852 -22.17 41.22 19.51
C ALA A 852 -20.72 41.70 19.34
N ASN A 853 -20.51 42.62 18.39
CA ASN A 853 -19.30 43.40 18.17
C ASN A 853 -19.09 44.40 19.31
N ASP A 854 -17.86 44.84 19.59
CA ASP A 854 -17.50 46.27 19.41
C ASP A 854 -16.01 46.58 19.64
N SER A 855 -15.53 47.47 18.77
CA SER A 855 -14.50 48.52 18.88
C SER A 855 -13.20 48.34 19.70
N GLN A 856 -12.08 48.45 18.96
CA GLN A 856 -10.77 49.03 19.32
C GLN A 856 -10.85 50.44 19.98
N PRO A 857 -9.72 51.09 20.36
CA PRO A 857 -8.42 50.63 20.88
C PRO A 857 -7.98 51.47 22.11
N ASP A 858 -6.81 51.16 22.70
CA ASP A 858 -5.92 52.02 23.53
C ASP A 858 -5.17 51.07 24.51
N SER A 859 -3.93 51.25 24.94
CA SER A 859 -2.79 52.10 24.61
C SER A 859 -1.60 51.53 25.41
N LEU A 860 -0.37 51.84 24.99
CA LEU A 860 0.85 51.97 25.81
C LEU A 860 1.39 50.75 26.61
N ALA A 861 2.59 50.31 26.23
CA ALA A 861 3.82 50.38 27.04
C ALA A 861 4.76 49.17 26.82
N ASP A 862 5.90 49.48 26.18
CA ASP A 862 7.26 49.04 26.48
C ASP A 862 7.49 47.73 27.26
N SER A 863 8.24 46.81 26.63
CA SER A 863 9.67 46.59 26.96
C SER A 863 10.16 45.23 26.44
N THR A 864 11.07 45.31 25.47
CA THR A 864 12.29 44.49 25.32
C THR A 864 12.28 43.01 25.74
N ALA A 865 12.30 42.15 24.71
CA ALA A 865 12.90 40.82 24.74
C ALA A 865 14.44 40.93 24.92
N VAL A 866 15.20 39.93 25.40
CA VAL A 866 15.63 38.77 24.57
C VAL A 866 16.57 37.84 25.41
N VAL A 867 16.19 36.55 25.49
CA VAL A 867 16.99 35.31 25.28
C VAL A 867 18.10 34.89 26.26
N ASN A 868 17.98 33.67 26.83
CA ASN A 868 18.92 32.61 26.44
C ASN A 868 18.38 31.17 26.47
N GLN A 869 19.01 30.39 25.59
CA GLN A 869 18.65 29.08 25.05
C GLN A 869 18.75 27.91 26.04
N GLY A 870 17.90 26.92 25.84
CA GLY A 870 18.01 25.58 26.42
C GLY A 870 16.86 24.72 25.94
N GLY A 871 17.16 23.76 25.06
CA GLY A 871 16.17 23.06 24.25
C GLY A 871 15.07 22.35 25.03
N LEU A 872 13.86 22.37 24.46
CA LEU A 872 12.82 21.39 24.70
C LEU A 872 11.78 21.46 23.58
N GLY A 873 11.36 20.29 23.14
CA GLY A 873 10.51 20.09 21.97
C GLY A 873 9.24 20.92 22.00
N LEU A 874 9.09 21.79 21.00
CA LEU A 874 7.83 22.45 20.72
C LEU A 874 6.90 21.47 20.02
N LYS A 875 6.04 20.83 20.82
CA LYS A 875 4.72 20.34 20.38
C LYS A 875 4.00 21.52 19.70
N LYS A 876 4.02 21.57 18.37
CA LYS A 876 3.13 22.45 17.60
C LYS A 876 1.69 22.03 17.90
N LYS A 877 1.00 22.81 18.75
CA LYS A 877 -0.48 22.79 18.83
C LYS A 877 -1.01 23.02 17.42
N LYS A 878 -1.64 21.98 16.83
CA LYS A 878 -2.41 22.09 15.58
C LYS A 878 -3.60 23.02 15.81
N LYS A 879 -3.40 24.33 15.63
CA LYS A 879 -4.50 25.23 15.25
C LYS A 879 -5.03 24.74 13.90
N LYS A 880 -6.35 24.60 13.74
CA LYS A 880 -7.02 24.33 12.47
C LYS A 880 -6.42 25.24 11.40
N GLY A 881 -5.56 24.70 10.52
CA GLY A 881 -4.87 25.49 9.51
C GLY A 881 -5.88 26.03 8.50
N SER A 882 -6.00 27.36 8.42
CA SER A 882 -6.59 28.02 7.28
C SER A 882 -5.79 27.65 6.03
N ARG A 883 -6.46 27.45 4.88
CA ARG A 883 -5.83 27.10 3.58
C ARG A 883 -4.79 28.14 3.11
N GLU A 884 -4.77 29.30 3.76
CA GLU A 884 -3.85 30.42 3.56
C GLU A 884 -2.38 30.08 3.87
N ASN A 885 -2.12 29.09 4.73
CA ASN A 885 -0.75 28.70 5.11
C ASN A 885 -0.07 27.76 4.09
N LEU A 886 -0.73 27.42 2.98
CA LEU A 886 -0.20 26.51 1.95
C LEU A 886 0.62 27.22 0.88
N PHE A 887 0.42 28.53 0.70
CA PHE A 887 1.16 29.33 -0.27
C PHE A 887 2.22 30.17 0.47
N THR A 888 3.49 29.94 0.17
CA THR A 888 4.63 30.71 0.69
C THR A 888 5.36 31.40 -0.45
N ASP A 889 6.19 32.40 -0.16
CA ASP A 889 7.15 32.97 -1.10
C ASP A 889 8.36 32.03 -1.28
N PRO A 890 9.19 32.20 -2.33
CA PRO A 890 10.42 31.41 -2.53
C PRO A 890 11.39 31.37 -1.34
N ALA A 891 11.30 32.32 -0.40
CA ALA A 891 12.10 32.39 0.83
C ALA A 891 11.44 31.69 2.05
N GLY A 892 10.22 31.15 1.90
CA GLY A 892 9.46 30.44 2.94
C GLY A 892 8.55 31.31 3.81
N ASN A 893 8.40 32.61 3.51
CA ASN A 893 7.51 33.54 4.21
C ASN A 893 6.06 33.47 3.67
N PRO A 894 5.05 33.86 4.46
CA PRO A 894 3.68 33.96 3.95
C PRO A 894 3.55 35.04 2.88
N LEU A 895 2.80 34.75 1.81
CA LEU A 895 2.53 35.72 0.75
C LEU A 895 1.75 36.94 1.28
N PRO A 896 1.98 38.15 0.71
CA PRO A 896 1.14 39.31 0.97
C PRO A 896 -0.35 39.02 0.75
N LYS A 897 -1.21 39.59 1.59
CA LYS A 897 -2.66 39.30 1.57
C LYS A 897 -3.30 39.57 0.21
N GLU A 898 -2.89 40.61 -0.50
CA GLU A 898 -3.43 40.95 -1.83
C GLU A 898 -3.11 39.88 -2.88
N LEU A 899 -1.85 39.44 -2.96
CA LEU A 899 -1.45 38.35 -3.85
C LEU A 899 -2.15 37.04 -3.50
N LEU A 900 -2.28 36.74 -2.20
CA LEU A 900 -3.03 35.58 -1.73
C LEU A 900 -4.52 35.66 -2.12
N ASN A 901 -5.11 36.86 -2.14
CA ASN A 901 -6.48 37.07 -2.61
C ASN A 901 -6.63 36.72 -4.09
N ASN A 902 -5.64 37.07 -4.91
CA ASN A 902 -5.63 36.78 -6.35
C ASN A 902 -5.41 35.30 -6.64
N VAL A 903 -4.48 34.65 -5.92
CA VAL A 903 -4.19 33.21 -6.05
C VAL A 903 -5.38 32.36 -5.63
N THR A 904 -6.14 32.78 -4.61
CA THR A 904 -7.28 32.00 -4.06
C THR A 904 -8.64 32.51 -4.51
N LEU A 905 -8.69 33.27 -5.61
CA LEU A 905 -9.88 33.96 -6.13
C LEU A 905 -11.12 33.07 -6.17
N PHE A 906 -11.00 31.84 -6.69
CA PHE A 906 -12.12 30.91 -6.88
C PHE A 906 -12.35 29.94 -5.71
N GLN A 907 -11.41 29.85 -4.76
CA GLN A 907 -11.56 29.02 -3.57
C GLN A 907 -12.38 29.71 -2.47
N ARG A 908 -12.43 31.04 -2.48
CA ARG A 908 -13.13 31.83 -1.47
C ARG A 908 -14.62 31.83 -1.72
N LYS A 909 -15.38 31.91 -0.63
CA LYS A 909 -16.82 32.12 -0.69
C LYS A 909 -17.07 33.56 -1.15
N GLN A 910 -17.70 33.68 -2.31
CA GLN A 910 -18.17 34.97 -2.82
C GLN A 910 -19.30 35.46 -1.89
N LYS A 911 -19.38 36.77 -1.66
CA LYS A 911 -20.50 37.37 -0.91
C LYS A 911 -21.78 37.33 -1.77
N LYS A 912 -22.82 38.11 -1.42
CA LYS A 912 -23.92 38.38 -2.36
C LYS A 912 -23.31 38.97 -3.63
N GLY A 913 -23.46 38.28 -4.75
CA GLY A 913 -22.78 38.58 -6.00
C GLY A 913 -23.63 38.21 -7.20
N ILE A 914 -23.20 38.62 -8.38
CA ILE A 914 -23.93 38.35 -9.63
C ILE A 914 -22.98 37.70 -10.63
N ILE A 915 -23.46 36.63 -11.28
CA ILE A 915 -22.83 36.02 -12.45
C ILE A 915 -23.64 36.43 -13.67
N ASP A 916 -23.00 37.16 -14.59
CA ASP A 916 -23.63 37.62 -15.81
C ASP A 916 -23.33 36.64 -16.94
N VAL A 917 -24.38 36.12 -17.58
CA VAL A 917 -24.29 35.14 -18.66
C VAL A 917 -24.73 35.78 -19.97
N TRP A 918 -23.78 36.03 -20.86
CA TRP A 918 -24.01 36.60 -22.19
C TRP A 918 -24.16 35.49 -23.22
N TRP A 919 -25.41 35.04 -23.40
CA TRP A 919 -25.77 34.00 -24.34
C TRP A 919 -26.07 34.61 -25.72
N LEU A 920 -25.04 34.65 -26.56
CA LEU A 920 -25.11 35.36 -27.86
C LEU A 920 -25.51 34.45 -29.03
N TYR A 921 -25.20 33.16 -28.91
CA TYR A 921 -25.50 32.15 -29.91
C TYR A 921 -25.80 30.84 -29.20
N ASP A 922 -26.67 30.04 -29.79
CA ASP A 922 -26.84 28.66 -29.33
C ASP A 922 -25.53 27.89 -29.54
N ASP A 923 -25.06 27.28 -28.46
CA ASP A 923 -23.84 26.48 -28.39
C ASP A 923 -24.12 25.11 -27.75
N GLY A 924 -25.37 24.64 -27.81
CA GLY A 924 -25.82 23.40 -27.19
C GLY A 924 -26.23 23.56 -25.72
N GLY A 925 -26.18 24.79 -25.19
CA GLY A 925 -26.58 25.15 -23.82
C GLY A 925 -25.44 25.12 -22.79
N LEU A 926 -24.19 24.90 -23.21
CA LEU A 926 -23.05 24.81 -22.29
C LEU A 926 -22.78 26.14 -21.58
N THR A 927 -22.92 27.26 -22.29
CA THR A 927 -22.81 28.62 -21.74
C THR A 927 -23.77 28.90 -20.59
N LEU A 928 -24.94 28.24 -20.56
CA LEU A 928 -25.92 28.33 -19.47
C LEU A 928 -25.65 27.29 -18.37
N LEU A 929 -25.22 26.08 -18.74
CA LEU A 929 -24.99 24.98 -17.80
C LEU A 929 -23.81 25.25 -16.85
N LEU A 930 -22.68 25.78 -17.34
CA LEU A 930 -21.50 26.04 -16.51
C LEU A 930 -21.76 27.02 -15.34
N PRO A 931 -22.33 28.22 -15.55
CA PRO A 931 -22.64 29.14 -14.45
C PRO A 931 -23.69 28.57 -13.49
N TYR A 932 -24.66 27.80 -13.99
CA TYR A 932 -25.59 27.06 -13.12
C TYR A 932 -24.87 26.03 -12.23
N ILE A 933 -23.95 25.23 -12.79
CA ILE A 933 -23.15 24.30 -11.98
C ILE A 933 -22.37 25.06 -10.91
N LEU A 934 -21.82 26.25 -11.22
CA LEU A 934 -21.13 27.08 -10.24
C LEU A 934 -22.06 27.53 -9.11
N THR A 935 -23.28 28.00 -9.37
CA THR A 935 -24.21 28.42 -8.30
C THR A 935 -24.64 27.28 -7.38
N THR A 936 -24.62 26.01 -7.84
CA THR A 936 -24.83 24.86 -6.95
C THR A 936 -23.67 24.64 -5.95
N ARG A 937 -22.52 25.30 -6.13
CA ARG A 937 -21.34 25.13 -5.26
C ARG A 937 -21.39 26.06 -4.05
N PRO A 938 -20.87 25.64 -2.88
CA PRO A 938 -20.93 26.45 -1.65
C PRO A 938 -20.22 27.81 -1.79
N ASN A 939 -19.17 27.89 -2.60
CA ASN A 939 -18.39 29.11 -2.82
C ASN A 939 -19.18 30.18 -3.60
N TRP A 940 -20.13 29.77 -4.44
CA TRP A 940 -20.89 30.63 -5.35
C TRP A 940 -22.41 30.56 -5.11
N SER A 941 -22.85 29.83 -4.08
CA SER A 941 -24.27 29.62 -3.73
C SER A 941 -25.06 30.89 -3.43
N SER A 942 -24.39 31.97 -3.02
CA SER A 942 -25.04 33.28 -2.79
C SER A 942 -25.11 34.16 -4.04
N CYS A 943 -24.56 33.70 -5.16
CA CYS A 943 -24.57 34.46 -6.40
C CYS A 943 -25.84 34.18 -7.20
N LYS A 944 -26.42 35.23 -7.79
CA LYS A 944 -27.57 35.12 -8.70
C LYS A 944 -27.12 35.18 -10.16
N LEU A 945 -27.86 34.51 -11.04
CA LEU A 945 -27.59 34.53 -12.48
C LEU A 945 -28.39 35.64 -13.16
N ARG A 946 -27.75 36.51 -13.93
CA ARG A 946 -28.43 37.40 -14.90
C ARG A 946 -28.10 36.95 -16.31
N VAL A 947 -29.10 36.74 -17.14
CA VAL A 947 -28.90 36.23 -18.51
C VAL A 947 -29.14 37.35 -19.51
N PHE A 948 -28.15 37.59 -20.37
CA PHE A 948 -28.19 38.56 -21.44
C PHE A 948 -28.33 37.85 -22.78
N CYS A 949 -29.33 38.24 -23.55
CA CYS A 949 -29.61 37.67 -24.88
C CYS A 949 -29.71 38.78 -25.93
N LEU A 950 -29.51 38.43 -27.20
CA LEU A 950 -29.56 39.39 -28.29
C LEU A 950 -30.92 39.36 -28.98
N ALA A 951 -31.48 40.54 -29.26
CA ALA A 951 -32.62 40.67 -30.18
C ALA A 951 -32.19 41.39 -31.46
N ASN A 952 -32.71 40.92 -32.60
CA ASN A 952 -32.43 41.51 -33.91
C ASN A 952 -33.22 42.80 -34.15
N ARG A 953 -34.43 42.91 -33.59
CA ARG A 953 -35.34 44.05 -33.75
C ARG A 953 -35.88 44.53 -32.39
N LYS A 954 -36.12 45.84 -32.26
CA LYS A 954 -36.66 46.44 -31.04
C LYS A 954 -38.09 46.00 -30.74
N GLU A 955 -38.85 45.68 -31.77
CA GLU A 955 -40.25 45.22 -31.65
C GLU A 955 -40.37 43.80 -31.07
N GLU A 956 -39.27 43.03 -31.05
CA GLU A 956 -39.24 41.62 -30.59
C GLU A 956 -38.71 41.46 -29.15
N LEU A 957 -38.45 42.58 -28.44
CA LEU A 957 -37.83 42.59 -27.11
C LEU A 957 -38.62 41.76 -26.09
N ASP A 958 -39.91 42.06 -25.92
CA ASP A 958 -40.76 41.42 -24.92
C ASP A 958 -41.00 39.93 -25.24
N SER A 959 -41.13 39.59 -26.52
CA SER A 959 -41.32 38.21 -26.96
C SER A 959 -40.09 37.36 -26.71
N GLU A 960 -38.90 37.85 -27.05
CA GLU A 960 -37.65 37.12 -26.86
C GLU A 960 -37.28 37.01 -25.37
N GLN A 961 -37.56 38.04 -24.57
CA GLN A 961 -37.38 37.98 -23.12
C GLN A 961 -38.27 36.91 -22.49
N ARG A 962 -39.56 36.84 -22.85
CA ARG A 962 -40.49 35.80 -22.36
C ARG A 962 -40.09 34.41 -22.82
N ARG A 963 -39.68 34.25 -24.09
CA ARG A 963 -39.22 32.98 -24.65
C ARG A 963 -38.00 32.44 -23.90
N MET A 964 -37.03 33.31 -23.62
CA MET A 964 -35.84 32.99 -22.87
C MET A 964 -36.16 32.59 -21.43
N ALA A 965 -36.99 33.37 -20.75
CA ALA A 965 -37.43 33.08 -19.39
C ALA A 965 -38.17 31.73 -19.31
N ALA A 966 -39.05 31.43 -20.28
CA ALA A 966 -39.73 30.15 -20.38
C ALA A 966 -38.75 28.99 -20.61
N MET A 967 -37.72 29.18 -21.43
CA MET A 967 -36.68 28.17 -21.68
C MET A 967 -35.88 27.86 -20.40
N LEU A 968 -35.40 28.90 -19.69
CA LEU A 968 -34.64 28.74 -18.43
C LEU A 968 -35.49 28.09 -17.33
N SER A 969 -36.77 28.47 -17.22
CA SER A 969 -37.72 27.85 -16.31
C SER A 969 -37.92 26.36 -16.60
N LYS A 970 -38.06 25.97 -17.88
CA LYS A 970 -38.15 24.56 -18.28
C LYS A 970 -36.88 23.78 -17.96
N PHE A 971 -35.70 24.40 -18.03
CA PHE A 971 -34.43 23.81 -17.58
C PHE A 971 -34.21 23.87 -16.07
N ARG A 972 -35.13 24.47 -15.30
CA ARG A 972 -35.03 24.69 -13.84
C ARG A 972 -33.76 25.43 -13.43
N ILE A 973 -33.35 26.40 -14.25
CA ILE A 973 -32.23 27.29 -13.94
C ILE A 973 -32.81 28.55 -13.30
N ASP A 974 -32.55 28.74 -12.02
CA ASP A 974 -32.94 29.96 -11.31
C ASP A 974 -32.11 31.16 -11.79
N PHE A 975 -32.79 32.21 -12.22
CA PHE A 975 -32.19 33.47 -12.65
C PHE A 975 -32.82 34.65 -11.91
N SER A 976 -32.04 35.72 -11.70
CA SER A 976 -32.56 36.99 -11.19
C SER A 976 -33.31 37.75 -12.28
N ASP A 977 -32.68 37.95 -13.44
CA ASP A 977 -33.21 38.78 -14.52
C ASP A 977 -32.76 38.23 -15.87
N VAL A 978 -33.61 38.42 -16.90
CA VAL A 978 -33.25 38.24 -18.31
C VAL A 978 -33.28 39.61 -18.97
N ILE A 979 -32.16 40.02 -19.56
CA ILE A 979 -31.99 41.33 -20.19
C ILE A 979 -31.73 41.11 -21.69
N VAL A 980 -32.55 41.69 -22.53
CA VAL A 980 -32.39 41.58 -23.98
C VAL A 980 -31.70 42.83 -24.52
N ILE A 981 -30.57 42.65 -25.19
CA ILE A 981 -29.74 43.73 -25.70
C ILE A 981 -30.11 43.98 -27.16
N THR A 982 -30.52 45.22 -27.44
CA THR A 982 -30.68 45.77 -28.79
C THR A 982 -29.47 46.61 -29.19
N ASP A 983 -29.42 47.06 -30.45
CA ASP A 983 -28.48 48.08 -30.90
C ASP A 983 -27.00 47.65 -31.02
N ILE A 984 -26.73 46.35 -31.25
CA ILE A 984 -25.37 45.82 -31.45
C ILE A 984 -24.83 46.13 -32.86
N THR A 985 -25.71 46.40 -33.82
CA THR A 985 -25.38 46.78 -35.20
C THR A 985 -25.14 48.27 -35.38
N LYS A 986 -25.37 49.09 -34.34
CA LYS A 986 -25.04 50.52 -34.37
C LYS A 986 -23.53 50.72 -34.49
N LYS A 987 -23.12 51.85 -35.07
CA LYS A 987 -21.70 52.25 -35.10
C LYS A 987 -21.20 52.46 -33.67
N SER A 988 -20.00 51.96 -33.38
CA SER A 988 -19.34 52.15 -32.09
C SER A 988 -18.94 53.60 -31.85
N SER A 989 -18.75 53.97 -30.58
CA SER A 989 -18.15 55.24 -30.18
C SER A 989 -16.75 55.42 -30.78
N GLU A 990 -16.39 56.66 -31.08
CA GLU A 990 -15.08 57.04 -31.59
C GLU A 990 -13.95 56.68 -30.59
N SER A 991 -14.23 56.76 -29.28
CA SER A 991 -13.28 56.34 -28.23
C SER A 991 -12.96 54.84 -28.26
N THR A 992 -13.98 54.00 -28.45
CA THR A 992 -13.84 52.54 -28.57
C THR A 992 -13.08 52.17 -29.84
N ARG A 993 -13.32 52.91 -30.92
CA ARG A 993 -12.65 52.72 -32.21
C ARG A 993 -11.16 53.08 -32.14
N ASN A 994 -10.83 54.24 -31.56
CA ASN A 994 -9.44 54.65 -31.34
C ASN A 994 -8.68 53.64 -30.44
N TYR A 995 -9.36 53.07 -29.44
CA TYR A 995 -8.78 52.00 -28.61
C TYR A 995 -8.48 50.74 -29.43
N PHE A 996 -9.42 50.31 -30.28
CA PHE A 996 -9.22 49.15 -31.16
C PHE A 996 -8.09 49.38 -32.17
N ASP A 997 -8.09 50.53 -32.85
CA ASP A 997 -7.06 50.90 -33.82
C ASP A 997 -5.67 50.94 -33.16
N GLY A 998 -5.60 51.37 -31.90
CA GLY A 998 -4.38 51.29 -31.08
C GLY A 998 -3.89 49.87 -30.77
N LEU A 999 -4.80 48.89 -30.59
CA LEU A 999 -4.44 47.49 -30.34
C LEU A 999 -3.81 46.81 -31.55
N ILE A 1000 -4.32 47.10 -32.75
CA ILE A 1000 -3.88 46.46 -34.00
C ILE A 1000 -2.71 47.18 -34.67
N LYS A 1001 -2.40 48.43 -34.29
CA LYS A 1001 -1.39 49.29 -34.93
C LYS A 1001 -0.05 48.61 -35.21
N ASN A 1002 0.43 47.77 -34.30
CA ASN A 1002 1.74 47.11 -34.42
C ASN A 1002 1.72 45.86 -35.33
N PHE A 1003 0.52 45.39 -35.71
CA PHE A 1003 0.29 44.15 -36.46
C PHE A 1003 -0.17 44.37 -37.90
N VAL A 1004 -0.40 45.63 -38.30
CA VAL A 1004 -0.80 46.01 -39.68
C VAL A 1004 0.45 46.28 -40.53
N LYS A 1005 0.49 45.74 -41.76
CA LYS A 1005 1.50 46.04 -42.78
C LYS A 1005 0.85 46.10 -44.18
N ASN A 1006 1.49 46.81 -45.11
CA ASN A 1006 0.98 47.11 -46.46
C ASN A 1006 1.45 46.15 -47.57
N GLU A 1007 2.32 45.18 -47.28
CA GLU A 1007 2.85 44.24 -48.30
C GLU A 1007 2.50 42.78 -47.98
N ASP A 1008 1.97 42.09 -48.99
CA ASP A 1008 1.55 40.68 -48.96
C ASP A 1008 2.78 39.75 -48.99
N GLY A 1009 3.28 39.30 -47.84
CA GLY A 1009 4.47 38.44 -47.85
C GLY A 1009 4.85 37.62 -46.61
N GLN A 1010 4.14 37.71 -45.47
CA GLN A 1010 4.46 36.88 -44.29
C GLN A 1010 3.19 36.54 -43.46
N ASP A 1011 3.03 35.26 -43.15
CA ASP A 1011 1.84 34.54 -42.60
C ASP A 1011 1.31 34.99 -41.21
N ALA A 1012 1.66 36.17 -40.69
CA ALA A 1012 1.34 36.52 -39.30
C ALA A 1012 0.93 37.99 -39.06
N ARG A 1013 0.43 38.70 -40.08
CA ARG A 1013 0.03 40.11 -39.96
C ARG A 1013 -1.33 40.37 -40.58
N ILE A 1014 -2.01 41.40 -40.06
CA ILE A 1014 -3.38 41.75 -40.45
C ILE A 1014 -3.32 42.45 -41.81
N THR A 1015 -3.99 41.88 -42.82
CA THR A 1015 -4.06 42.48 -44.16
C THR A 1015 -5.21 43.47 -44.28
N GLU A 1016 -5.09 44.47 -45.17
CA GLU A 1016 -6.17 45.43 -45.40
C GLU A 1016 -7.44 44.76 -45.96
N SER A 1017 -7.26 43.73 -46.80
CA SER A 1017 -8.35 42.92 -47.34
C SER A 1017 -9.12 42.16 -46.24
N GLU A 1018 -8.42 41.63 -45.24
CA GLU A 1018 -9.01 40.99 -44.07
C GLU A 1018 -9.82 41.99 -43.24
N MET A 1019 -9.28 43.18 -42.98
CA MET A 1019 -9.98 44.23 -42.22
C MET A 1019 -11.25 44.72 -42.91
N LEU A 1020 -11.22 44.87 -44.24
CA LEU A 1020 -12.39 45.23 -45.03
C LEU A 1020 -13.46 44.13 -44.98
N ALA A 1021 -13.06 42.87 -45.14
CA ALA A 1021 -13.98 41.73 -45.12
C ALA A 1021 -14.66 41.51 -43.75
N LEU A 1022 -13.96 41.85 -42.66
CA LEU A 1022 -14.44 41.62 -41.29
C LEU A 1022 -14.94 42.89 -40.58
N ARG A 1023 -15.01 44.02 -41.28
CA ARG A 1023 -15.38 45.33 -40.72
C ARG A 1023 -16.65 45.31 -39.88
N ASP A 1024 -17.71 44.69 -40.39
CA ASP A 1024 -19.02 44.65 -39.69
C ASP A 1024 -18.95 43.81 -38.41
N LYS A 1025 -18.18 42.71 -38.42
CA LYS A 1025 -17.95 41.89 -37.22
C LYS A 1025 -17.13 42.65 -36.19
N THR A 1026 -16.07 43.33 -36.62
CA THR A 1026 -15.24 44.17 -35.75
C THR A 1026 -16.09 45.28 -35.12
N ASN A 1027 -16.95 45.96 -35.90
CA ASN A 1027 -17.87 46.95 -35.36
C ASN A 1027 -18.85 46.35 -34.34
N ARG A 1028 -19.37 45.15 -34.59
CA ARG A 1028 -20.23 44.43 -33.64
C ARG A 1028 -19.49 44.13 -32.32
N HIS A 1029 -18.22 43.72 -32.37
CA HIS A 1029 -17.41 43.47 -31.17
C HIS A 1029 -17.10 44.76 -30.39
N MET A 1030 -16.82 45.86 -31.08
CA MET A 1030 -16.67 47.19 -30.45
C MET A 1030 -17.95 47.62 -29.75
N ARG A 1031 -19.10 47.45 -30.40
CA ARG A 1031 -20.40 47.79 -29.79
C ARG A 1031 -20.74 46.87 -28.60
N LEU A 1032 -20.42 45.57 -28.69
CA LEU A 1032 -20.58 44.64 -27.56
C LEU A 1032 -19.74 45.04 -26.34
N ARG A 1033 -18.52 45.54 -26.54
CA ARG A 1033 -17.68 46.05 -25.44
C ARG A 1033 -18.39 47.16 -24.66
N GLU A 1034 -19.02 48.11 -25.35
CA GLU A 1034 -19.73 49.21 -24.71
C GLU A 1034 -20.90 48.69 -23.85
N GLN A 1035 -21.62 47.68 -24.34
CA GLN A 1035 -22.71 47.05 -23.60
C GLN A 1035 -22.19 46.26 -22.39
N LEU A 1036 -21.08 45.53 -22.54
CA LEU A 1036 -20.43 44.80 -21.45
C LEU A 1036 -19.98 45.74 -20.33
N LEU A 1037 -19.35 46.86 -20.68
CA LEU A 1037 -18.91 47.87 -19.71
C LEU A 1037 -20.08 48.54 -19.00
N LEU A 1038 -21.20 48.75 -19.69
CA LEU A 1038 -22.41 49.35 -19.12
C LEU A 1038 -23.08 48.43 -18.08
N HIS A 1039 -23.21 47.13 -18.38
CA HIS A 1039 -24.05 46.23 -17.60
C HIS A 1039 -23.30 45.30 -16.63
N SER A 1040 -22.05 44.94 -16.95
CA SER A 1040 -21.35 43.81 -16.30
C SER A 1040 -20.05 44.19 -15.58
N LYS A 1041 -19.67 45.47 -15.54
CA LYS A 1041 -18.43 45.92 -14.87
C LYS A 1041 -18.36 45.59 -13.37
N THR A 1042 -19.51 45.53 -12.69
CA THR A 1042 -19.61 45.25 -11.24
C THR A 1042 -19.89 43.78 -10.91
N SER A 1043 -19.95 42.90 -11.92
CA SER A 1043 -20.24 41.47 -11.72
C SER A 1043 -19.04 40.73 -11.10
N ASN A 1044 -19.31 39.57 -10.48
CA ASN A 1044 -18.26 38.72 -9.89
C ASN A 1044 -17.62 37.78 -10.91
N LEU A 1045 -18.38 37.39 -11.93
CA LEU A 1045 -17.96 36.52 -13.03
C LEU A 1045 -18.83 36.82 -14.24
N ILE A 1046 -18.21 36.93 -15.41
CA ILE A 1046 -18.92 37.05 -16.68
C ILE A 1046 -18.68 35.77 -17.47
N VAL A 1047 -19.73 35.14 -17.95
CA VAL A 1047 -19.68 33.99 -18.86
C VAL A 1047 -20.25 34.43 -20.19
N MET A 1048 -19.47 34.40 -21.27
CA MET A 1048 -19.91 34.86 -22.59
C MET A 1048 -19.64 33.80 -23.65
N THR A 1049 -20.52 33.69 -24.64
CA THR A 1049 -20.26 32.87 -25.82
C THR A 1049 -19.02 33.37 -26.57
N LEU A 1050 -18.01 32.52 -26.73
CA LEU A 1050 -16.77 32.81 -27.45
C LEU A 1050 -17.06 33.01 -28.95
N PRO A 1051 -16.66 34.15 -29.54
CA PRO A 1051 -16.73 34.36 -30.98
C PRO A 1051 -15.94 33.30 -31.75
N MET A 1052 -16.55 32.65 -32.75
CA MET A 1052 -15.88 31.59 -33.51
C MET A 1052 -14.93 32.18 -34.57
N PRO A 1053 -13.61 31.90 -34.52
CA PRO A 1053 -12.71 32.20 -35.63
C PRO A 1053 -12.92 31.17 -36.75
N ARG A 1054 -13.15 31.63 -37.98
CA ARG A 1054 -13.18 30.75 -39.16
C ARG A 1054 -11.74 30.61 -39.69
N LYS A 1055 -11.27 29.37 -39.80
CA LYS A 1055 -9.90 29.03 -40.24
C LYS A 1055 -9.63 29.63 -41.63
N GLY A 1056 -8.47 30.28 -41.79
CA GLY A 1056 -8.05 30.93 -43.03
C GLY A 1056 -8.75 32.26 -43.36
N THR A 1057 -9.70 32.72 -42.54
CA THR A 1057 -10.37 34.02 -42.74
C THR A 1057 -9.99 35.08 -41.71
N VAL A 1058 -9.49 34.65 -40.55
CA VAL A 1058 -9.09 35.54 -39.46
C VAL A 1058 -7.66 35.18 -39.06
N SER A 1059 -6.78 36.17 -39.00
CA SER A 1059 -5.41 36.09 -38.51
C SER A 1059 -5.38 36.03 -36.98
N ALA A 1060 -4.36 35.38 -36.43
CA ALA A 1060 -4.21 35.24 -34.98
C ALA A 1060 -4.20 36.59 -34.22
N PRO A 1061 -3.48 37.64 -34.70
CA PRO A 1061 -3.49 38.95 -34.04
C PRO A 1061 -4.86 39.63 -34.06
N LEU A 1062 -5.61 39.57 -35.18
CA LEU A 1062 -6.93 40.19 -35.28
C LEU A 1062 -7.94 39.52 -34.34
N TYR A 1063 -7.91 38.19 -34.26
CA TYR A 1063 -8.77 37.45 -33.36
C TYR A 1063 -8.46 37.75 -31.89
N MET A 1064 -7.18 37.79 -31.51
CA MET A 1064 -6.77 38.15 -30.16
C MET A 1064 -7.11 39.60 -29.83
N ALA A 1065 -7.02 40.52 -30.79
CA ALA A 1065 -7.48 41.89 -30.62
C ALA A 1065 -8.99 41.97 -30.33
N TRP A 1066 -9.83 41.14 -30.97
CA TRP A 1066 -11.25 41.05 -30.62
C TRP A 1066 -11.48 40.51 -29.20
N LEU A 1067 -10.75 39.49 -28.78
CA LEU A 1067 -10.88 38.96 -27.42
C LEU A 1067 -10.41 39.97 -26.36
N GLU A 1068 -9.30 40.68 -26.63
CA GLU A 1068 -8.79 41.75 -25.78
C GLU A 1068 -9.81 42.88 -25.67
N LEU A 1069 -10.38 43.31 -26.80
CA LEU A 1069 -11.43 44.31 -26.87
C LEU A 1069 -12.65 43.93 -26.01
N LEU A 1070 -13.08 42.68 -26.01
CA LEU A 1070 -14.25 42.27 -25.22
C LEU A 1070 -13.94 42.13 -23.72
N THR A 1071 -12.71 41.73 -23.37
CA THR A 1071 -12.40 41.25 -22.00
C THR A 1071 -11.47 42.17 -21.20
N ALA A 1072 -10.87 43.19 -21.81
CA ALA A 1072 -10.00 44.14 -21.12
C ALA A 1072 -10.76 45.02 -20.12
N ASN A 1073 -10.17 45.20 -18.94
CA ASN A 1073 -10.70 45.97 -17.80
C ASN A 1073 -12.04 45.45 -17.23
N MET A 1074 -12.29 44.15 -17.39
CA MET A 1074 -13.47 43.47 -16.86
C MET A 1074 -13.12 42.63 -15.61
N PRO A 1075 -14.10 42.29 -14.75
CA PRO A 1075 -13.95 41.25 -13.73
C PRO A 1075 -13.59 39.89 -14.37
N PRO A 1076 -13.33 38.82 -13.58
CA PRO A 1076 -13.03 37.51 -14.12
C PRO A 1076 -14.00 37.11 -15.23
N PHE A 1077 -13.45 36.75 -16.38
CA PHE A 1077 -14.18 36.61 -17.63
C PHE A 1077 -13.94 35.22 -18.21
N LEU A 1078 -15.02 34.48 -18.45
CA LEU A 1078 -15.00 33.17 -19.06
C LEU A 1078 -15.64 33.23 -20.44
N LEU A 1079 -14.85 33.01 -21.47
CA LEU A 1079 -15.33 32.80 -22.83
C LEU A 1079 -15.60 31.31 -23.02
N VAL A 1080 -16.79 30.92 -23.49
CA VAL A 1080 -17.21 29.51 -23.63
C VAL A 1080 -17.78 29.26 -25.02
N ARG A 1081 -17.43 28.12 -25.62
CA ARG A 1081 -18.09 27.59 -26.80
C ARG A 1081 -18.32 26.10 -26.62
N GLY A 1082 -19.57 25.67 -26.60
CA GLY A 1082 -19.92 24.25 -26.70
C GLY A 1082 -19.63 23.67 -28.08
N ASN A 1083 -19.53 22.34 -28.14
CA ASN A 1083 -19.33 21.56 -29.36
C ASN A 1083 -20.62 21.32 -30.17
N GLN A 1084 -21.67 22.11 -29.93
CA GLN A 1084 -22.98 22.07 -30.61
C GLN A 1084 -23.80 20.79 -30.35
N THR A 1085 -23.36 19.90 -29.46
CA THR A 1085 -24.23 18.84 -28.94
C THR A 1085 -25.07 19.39 -27.79
N SER A 1086 -26.35 19.02 -27.74
CA SER A 1086 -27.23 19.47 -26.67
C SER A 1086 -26.77 18.91 -25.33
N VAL A 1087 -26.46 19.78 -24.36
CA VAL A 1087 -26.13 19.40 -22.98
C VAL A 1087 -27.30 19.61 -22.02
N LEU A 1088 -28.37 20.25 -22.48
CA LEU A 1088 -29.62 20.45 -21.77
C LEU A 1088 -30.77 19.82 -22.54
N THR A 1089 -31.69 19.16 -21.85
CA THR A 1089 -32.92 18.59 -22.42
C THR A 1089 -34.10 18.78 -21.46
N PHE A 1090 -35.30 18.88 -22.02
CA PHE A 1090 -36.56 19.03 -21.27
C PHE A 1090 -37.20 17.69 -20.91
N TYR A 1091 -36.89 16.62 -21.65
CA TYR A 1091 -37.49 15.31 -21.43
C TYR A 1091 -36.73 14.58 -20.33
N SER A 1092 -37.41 14.26 -19.22
CA SER A 1092 -36.93 13.43 -18.09
C SER A 1092 -36.88 11.94 -18.42
#